data_AF-A0A139I1G6-F1
#
_entry.id   AF-A0A139I1G6-F1
#
_cell.length_a   1.000
_cell.length_b   1.000
_cell.length_c   1.000
_cell.angle_alpha   90.00
_cell.angle_beta   90.00
_cell.angle_gamma   90.00
#
_symmetry.space_group_name_H-M   'P 1'
#
loop_
_entity.id
_entity.type
_entity.pdbx_description
1 polymer ?
#
loop_
_entity_poly.entity_id
_entity_poly.type
_entity_poly.pdbx_seq_one_letter_code
_entity_poly.pdbx_strand_id
1 'polypeptide(L)'
;MAAQTGERASQVRINLKARDSEIELPAESQGSIVVSTDVKRYQLSTLVNKLLGPDKPIPFEFLINGQFLRTSLDDFLTQNGVSAETTLNVEYVKALVPPLHVASYEHDDWVSSVDVSASSDGLSSRILSGSFDGSIRVWDESSQVIATGQWHRSSAQSAKFITPSSIVSAGNDRSIRVWDFKDSDEKDGGELTPKLELLGHKSIVGRIAVNAPSSRILSASSDHTIGLWTTSKSSAPAAPESTSSNKRRKLSGPALSMPQRGALSMLTGHHNHVKDVTFDARDATVAYSGSMDHTIKTWDLTTSSCVTTTPTTYSIFSICHLPSHSLLAAGNTNSTIDLIDLRAQATRLSSLTCIGHTNWIRSISPSPTNAYRFVSASSDSTCKIWDLRSTSQNAAGNAIAKAVYTIERESQKGVKPARGSESAVFGVCWDEKVGIVSGAEDKKRFLAQSIGGLYVLLNTQAMTDDRGRHVLQGVIVWGVTLGHKYATAFQALNWTTSIIANRFSARRIDYTLSSISAFRIDIPKSNDDMPSEAPQKIAILSVYDKTGLLDLAKGLIKQNVRLLASGGTARLIREAGFPVEDVSAITKAPEMLSGRVKTLHPAVHAGILARDLASDEKDLAEQNINKVDYVICNLYPFKDTVAKINVTIPEAVEEIDIGGVTLIRAAAKNHSRVTILSDPEDYHDFLKELAEGEIPEKQRQLYALKAFTHTADYDTAISDFFRKKYAGDGTQQLSLRYGTNPHQKPASAFVTNRNLPFKVLGGSPGYINLLDVLNAWPLVKELDEALGYPAAASFKHVSPAGAAIGVPLSEQEKKVYMVEEIEGLDQSGLAQAYARARGADRMSSFGDVIALSREVDLPTAKIIGKEVSDGVVAPGYTAEALEILKKKKGGKYLVLQMDKAYTPPPQEQRTIYGITLTQNRNDALISPSNTFNSIIVPKESKPLPEPALRDLTVATIALKFTQSNSVCYALNGQVIGLGAGQQSRIHCTRLAGDKADNWWMRFHERTTGIKWKKGTKRADKSNAIDLLCSGIVPESGIERTEWEKNFEEVPTPFTAEERQAWLSKLSEVAVSSDAFFPFTDNVFRVARSGVKYIAAPTGSQNDQACFLSTEQLGITFVEQHIRLFHH
;
A
#
# COMPACT_ATOMS: atom_id res chain seq x y z
N MET A 1 -59.13 0.60 18.93
CA MET A 1 -58.45 1.92 18.95
C MET A 1 -56.96 1.63 19.05
N ALA A 2 -56.04 2.26 18.32
CA ALA A 2 -56.15 3.26 17.24
C ALA A 2 -55.04 2.96 16.19
N ALA A 3 -54.95 3.56 15.00
CA ALA A 3 -55.77 4.59 14.33
C ALA A 3 -55.87 4.26 12.82
N GLN A 4 -56.68 5.01 12.06
CA GLN A 4 -56.70 4.90 10.59
C GLN A 4 -55.70 5.87 9.95
N THR A 5 -54.80 5.35 9.10
CA THR A 5 -54.13 6.11 8.04
C THR A 5 -54.13 5.25 6.79
N GLY A 6 -55.05 5.53 5.87
CA GLY A 6 -55.12 4.85 4.57
C GLY A 6 -54.29 5.59 3.55
N GLU A 7 -53.05 5.16 3.32
CA GLU A 7 -52.25 5.64 2.20
C GLU A 7 -52.85 5.10 0.90
N ARG A 8 -53.17 6.01 -0.04
CA ARG A 8 -53.48 5.62 -1.42
C ARG A 8 -52.15 5.25 -2.07
N ALA A 9 -51.95 3.96 -2.35
CA ALA A 9 -50.80 3.50 -3.13
C ALA A 9 -50.66 4.32 -4.41
N SER A 10 -49.55 5.04 -4.55
CA SER A 10 -49.27 5.92 -5.68
C SER A 10 -49.25 5.10 -6.98
N GLN A 11 -49.71 5.68 -8.08
CA GLN A 11 -49.68 5.03 -9.39
C GLN A 11 -48.81 5.83 -10.35
N VAL A 12 -47.94 5.12 -11.08
CA VAL A 12 -47.02 5.68 -12.08
C VAL A 12 -47.22 4.99 -13.42
N ARG A 13 -47.05 5.72 -14.52
CA ARG A 13 -47.06 5.17 -15.88
C ARG A 13 -45.66 4.70 -16.25
N ILE A 14 -45.53 3.48 -16.76
CA ILE A 14 -44.28 2.92 -17.26
C ILE A 14 -44.41 2.51 -18.73
N ASN A 15 -43.41 2.86 -19.54
CA ASN A 15 -43.20 2.31 -20.87
C ASN A 15 -42.11 1.24 -20.76
N LEU A 16 -42.42 -0.02 -21.05
CA LEU A 16 -41.47 -1.13 -21.04
C LEU A 16 -40.75 -1.24 -22.39
N LYS A 17 -39.42 -1.37 -22.40
CA LYS A 17 -38.63 -1.53 -23.63
C LYS A 17 -37.45 -2.49 -23.46
N ALA A 18 -37.15 -3.32 -24.47
CA ALA A 18 -35.91 -4.08 -24.55
C ALA A 18 -34.85 -3.39 -25.44
N ARG A 19 -33.60 -3.84 -25.33
CA ARG A 19 -32.56 -3.66 -26.39
C ARG A 19 -32.28 -4.93 -27.18
N ASP A 20 -32.68 -6.06 -26.61
CA ASP A 20 -32.53 -7.40 -27.15
C ASP A 20 -33.85 -7.78 -27.81
N SER A 21 -33.84 -7.96 -29.13
CA SER A 21 -35.03 -8.20 -29.94
C SER A 21 -35.68 -9.56 -29.66
N GLU A 22 -34.98 -10.52 -29.04
CA GLU A 22 -35.55 -11.81 -28.64
C GLU A 22 -36.53 -11.70 -27.47
N ILE A 23 -36.51 -10.57 -26.74
CA ILE A 23 -37.35 -10.32 -25.56
C ILE A 23 -38.16 -9.02 -25.69
N GLU A 24 -38.26 -8.40 -26.86
CA GLU A 24 -39.06 -7.19 -27.04
C GLU A 24 -40.57 -7.51 -26.97
N LEU A 25 -41.35 -6.66 -26.30
CA LEU A 25 -42.80 -6.87 -26.17
C LEU A 25 -43.48 -6.89 -27.55
N PRO A 26 -44.46 -7.79 -27.79
CA PRO A 26 -45.30 -7.72 -28.98
C PRO A 26 -45.94 -6.34 -29.12
N ALA A 27 -46.08 -5.84 -30.35
CA ALA A 27 -46.55 -4.46 -30.61
C ALA A 27 -47.91 -4.14 -29.94
N GLU A 28 -48.80 -5.13 -29.82
CA GLU A 28 -50.09 -5.01 -29.13
C GLU A 28 -49.97 -4.79 -27.61
N SER A 29 -48.83 -5.16 -27.02
CA SER A 29 -48.45 -4.93 -25.61
C SER A 29 -47.50 -3.74 -25.42
N GLN A 30 -47.09 -3.05 -26.49
CA GLN A 30 -46.25 -1.85 -26.39
C GLN A 30 -47.09 -0.60 -26.10
N GLY A 31 -47.35 -0.35 -24.82
CA GLY A 31 -48.09 0.83 -24.35
C GLY A 31 -47.67 1.28 -22.95
N SER A 32 -48.19 2.43 -22.51
CA SER A 32 -47.94 2.96 -21.17
C SER A 32 -48.80 2.24 -20.12
N ILE A 33 -48.18 1.34 -19.36
CA ILE A 33 -48.86 0.55 -18.33
C ILE A 33 -48.88 1.35 -17.03
N VAL A 34 -50.04 1.41 -16.36
CA VAL A 34 -50.14 1.96 -15.00
C VAL A 34 -49.81 0.87 -13.98
N VAL A 35 -48.85 1.14 -13.10
CA VAL A 35 -48.44 0.25 -12.00
C VAL A 35 -48.46 1.02 -10.66
N SER A 36 -48.61 0.33 -9.52
CA SER A 36 -48.35 0.97 -8.23
C SER A 36 -46.85 1.24 -8.07
N THR A 37 -46.48 2.25 -7.30
CA THR A 37 -45.09 2.61 -7.06
C THR A 37 -44.40 1.64 -6.08
N ASP A 38 -45.15 0.92 -5.24
CA ASP A 38 -44.62 -0.13 -4.34
C ASP A 38 -43.97 -1.30 -5.09
N VAL A 39 -44.26 -1.43 -6.39
CA VAL A 39 -43.85 -2.54 -7.25
C VAL A 39 -42.33 -2.63 -7.32
N LYS A 40 -41.80 -3.81 -6.95
CA LYS A 40 -40.37 -4.14 -6.95
C LYS A 40 -40.01 -5.03 -8.14
N ARG A 41 -38.72 -5.14 -8.44
CA ARG A 41 -38.13 -5.91 -9.57
C ARG A 41 -38.85 -7.23 -9.89
N TYR A 42 -39.13 -8.08 -8.89
CA TYR A 42 -39.77 -9.39 -9.11
C TYR A 42 -41.19 -9.29 -9.70
N GLN A 43 -41.96 -8.29 -9.28
CA GLN A 43 -43.31 -8.04 -9.77
C GLN A 43 -43.28 -7.48 -11.20
N LEU A 44 -42.32 -6.60 -11.53
CA LEU A 44 -42.07 -6.19 -12.92
C LEU A 44 -41.60 -7.36 -13.80
N SER A 45 -40.73 -8.23 -13.28
CA SER A 45 -40.30 -9.44 -14.00
C SER A 45 -41.50 -10.36 -14.27
N THR A 46 -42.40 -10.51 -13.30
CA THR A 46 -43.65 -11.27 -13.46
C THR A 46 -44.58 -10.61 -14.49
N LEU A 47 -44.65 -9.27 -14.53
CA LEU A 47 -45.43 -8.52 -15.52
C LEU A 47 -44.88 -8.73 -16.93
N VAL A 48 -43.58 -8.53 -17.17
CA VAL A 48 -42.95 -8.74 -18.48
C VAL A 48 -43.12 -10.18 -18.96
N ASN A 49 -42.98 -11.19 -18.09
CA ASN A 49 -43.23 -12.58 -18.48
C ASN A 49 -44.69 -12.84 -18.89
N LYS A 50 -45.67 -12.20 -18.25
CA LYS A 50 -47.07 -12.31 -18.66
C LYS A 50 -47.37 -11.63 -20.00
N LEU A 51 -46.60 -10.61 -20.39
CA LEU A 51 -46.74 -9.88 -21.65
C LEU A 51 -45.94 -10.52 -22.81
N LEU A 52 -44.84 -11.21 -22.50
CA LEU A 52 -44.04 -11.97 -23.48
C LEU A 52 -44.58 -13.39 -23.71
N GLY A 53 -45.19 -14.01 -22.70
CA GLY A 53 -45.72 -15.39 -22.76
C GLY A 53 -44.70 -16.51 -23.08
N PRO A 54 -43.43 -16.50 -22.58
CA PRO A 54 -42.46 -17.53 -22.91
C PRO A 54 -42.77 -18.86 -22.21
N ASP A 55 -42.40 -19.99 -22.85
CA ASP A 55 -42.58 -21.36 -22.32
C ASP A 55 -41.99 -21.58 -20.91
N LYS A 56 -40.99 -20.78 -20.53
CA LYS A 56 -40.35 -20.79 -19.21
C LYS A 56 -40.16 -19.33 -18.73
N PRO A 57 -40.45 -19.01 -17.45
CA PRO A 57 -40.24 -17.66 -16.94
C PRO A 57 -38.78 -17.20 -17.01
N ILE A 58 -38.53 -16.10 -17.72
CA ILE A 58 -37.22 -15.47 -17.88
C ILE A 58 -37.00 -14.47 -16.74
N PRO A 59 -35.93 -14.56 -15.94
CA PRO A 59 -35.62 -13.56 -14.94
C PRO A 59 -35.12 -12.27 -15.61
N PHE A 60 -35.73 -11.13 -15.32
CA PHE A 60 -35.33 -9.83 -15.85
C PHE A 60 -34.63 -8.94 -14.80
N GLU A 61 -33.74 -8.07 -15.27
CA GLU A 61 -33.30 -6.86 -14.59
C GLU A 61 -33.96 -5.66 -15.29
N PHE A 62 -34.22 -4.58 -14.54
CA PHE A 62 -34.87 -3.37 -15.04
C PHE A 62 -33.93 -2.17 -14.85
N LEU A 63 -33.87 -1.28 -15.83
CA LEU A 63 -33.09 -0.06 -15.81
C LEU A 63 -33.98 1.14 -16.12
N ILE A 64 -33.83 2.21 -15.35
CA ILE A 64 -34.55 3.48 -15.56
C ILE A 64 -33.48 4.57 -15.72
N ASN A 65 -33.56 5.32 -16.82
CA ASN A 65 -32.52 6.27 -17.23
C ASN A 65 -31.09 5.67 -17.24
N GLY A 66 -30.97 4.36 -17.50
CA GLY A 66 -29.70 3.62 -17.55
C GLY A 66 -29.18 3.10 -16.21
N GLN A 67 -29.86 3.33 -15.08
CA GLN A 67 -29.49 2.78 -13.76
C GLN A 67 -30.38 1.57 -13.40
N PHE A 68 -29.82 0.52 -12.80
CA PHE A 68 -30.63 -0.63 -12.36
C PHE A 68 -31.60 -0.28 -11.22
N LEU A 69 -32.87 -0.67 -11.37
CA LEU A 69 -33.88 -0.58 -10.32
C LEU A 69 -33.60 -1.64 -9.23
N ARG A 70 -33.02 -1.19 -8.10
CA ARG A 70 -32.70 -2.05 -6.94
C ARG A 70 -33.75 -2.00 -5.81
N THR A 71 -34.69 -1.07 -5.88
CA THR A 71 -35.66 -0.72 -4.84
C THR A 71 -37.11 -0.95 -5.31
N SER A 72 -38.12 -0.36 -4.64
CA SER A 72 -39.42 -0.09 -5.29
C SER A 72 -39.30 1.05 -6.32
N LEU A 73 -40.34 1.24 -7.14
CA LEU A 73 -40.45 2.43 -7.99
C LEU A 73 -40.66 3.71 -7.15
N ASP A 74 -41.34 3.63 -6.00
CA ASP A 74 -41.57 4.76 -5.09
C ASP A 74 -40.27 5.31 -4.48
N ASP A 75 -39.43 4.38 -3.96
CA ASP A 75 -38.07 4.66 -3.51
C ASP A 75 -37.25 5.34 -4.62
N PHE A 76 -37.35 4.83 -5.85
CA PHE A 76 -36.56 5.29 -6.99
C PHE A 76 -36.99 6.68 -7.48
N LEU A 77 -38.31 6.92 -7.59
CA LEU A 77 -38.90 8.21 -7.91
C LEU A 77 -38.46 9.28 -6.89
N THR A 78 -38.60 8.96 -5.60
CA THR A 78 -38.23 9.83 -4.48
C THR A 78 -36.74 10.16 -4.48
N GLN A 79 -35.86 9.16 -4.64
CA GLN A 79 -34.40 9.36 -4.66
C GLN A 79 -33.89 10.16 -5.87
N ASN A 80 -34.62 10.13 -7.00
CA ASN A 80 -34.24 10.86 -8.21
C ASN A 80 -35.02 12.17 -8.42
N GLY A 81 -35.91 12.55 -7.48
CA GLY A 81 -36.74 13.76 -7.58
C GLY A 81 -37.74 13.75 -8.73
N VAL A 82 -38.16 12.56 -9.20
CA VAL A 82 -39.07 12.41 -10.34
C VAL A 82 -40.51 12.31 -9.83
N SER A 83 -41.41 13.17 -10.34
CA SER A 83 -42.83 13.10 -10.00
C SER A 83 -43.46 11.78 -10.48
N ALA A 84 -44.32 11.16 -9.67
CA ALA A 84 -45.07 9.96 -10.04
C ALA A 84 -46.07 10.18 -11.20
N GLU A 85 -46.39 11.44 -11.53
CA GLU A 85 -47.19 11.79 -12.72
C GLU A 85 -46.40 11.62 -14.03
N THR A 86 -45.07 11.52 -13.95
CA THR A 86 -44.17 11.33 -15.09
C THR A 86 -44.33 9.91 -15.65
N THR A 87 -44.33 9.77 -16.98
CA THR A 87 -44.23 8.44 -17.61
C THR A 87 -42.77 8.01 -17.67
N LEU A 88 -42.40 6.95 -16.93
CA LEU A 88 -41.05 6.42 -16.88
C LEU A 88 -40.77 5.51 -18.08
N ASN A 89 -39.63 5.70 -18.74
CA ASN A 89 -39.13 4.72 -19.70
C ASN A 89 -38.27 3.69 -18.95
N VAL A 90 -38.76 2.46 -18.87
CA VAL A 90 -38.16 1.34 -18.14
C VAL A 90 -37.60 0.35 -19.15
N GLU A 91 -36.28 0.40 -19.33
CA GLU A 91 -35.55 -0.63 -20.09
C GLU A 91 -35.54 -1.93 -19.28
N TYR A 92 -35.70 -3.08 -19.93
CA TYR A 92 -35.52 -4.39 -19.29
C TYR A 92 -34.61 -5.30 -20.11
N VAL A 93 -33.85 -6.13 -19.40
CA VAL A 93 -32.82 -7.01 -19.98
C VAL A 93 -32.84 -8.37 -19.28
N LYS A 94 -32.48 -9.45 -19.99
CA LYS A 94 -32.21 -10.77 -19.39
C LYS A 94 -31.27 -10.58 -18.20
N ALA A 95 -31.68 -11.05 -17.01
CA ALA A 95 -30.84 -10.97 -15.83
C ALA A 95 -29.53 -11.73 -16.06
N LEU A 96 -28.40 -11.18 -15.60
CA LEU A 96 -27.16 -11.94 -15.60
C LEU A 96 -27.33 -13.11 -14.63
N VAL A 97 -27.12 -14.33 -15.12
CA VAL A 97 -27.15 -15.54 -14.30
C VAL A 97 -25.80 -15.67 -13.58
N PRO A 98 -25.74 -16.16 -12.32
CA PRO A 98 -24.48 -16.47 -11.67
C PRO A 98 -23.65 -17.46 -12.53
N PRO A 99 -22.36 -17.21 -12.78
CA PRO A 99 -21.51 -18.16 -13.50
C PRO A 99 -21.49 -19.52 -12.81
N LEU A 100 -21.61 -20.59 -13.58
CA LEU A 100 -21.54 -21.95 -13.04
C LEU A 100 -20.10 -22.47 -13.11
N HIS A 101 -19.69 -23.22 -12.09
CA HIS A 101 -18.44 -23.96 -12.16
C HIS A 101 -18.59 -25.16 -13.12
N VAL A 102 -17.59 -25.35 -13.97
CA VAL A 102 -17.59 -26.42 -14.98
C VAL A 102 -16.45 -27.39 -14.72
N ALA A 103 -15.21 -26.87 -14.63
CA ALA A 103 -14.04 -27.70 -14.36
C ALA A 103 -12.87 -26.91 -13.75
N SER A 104 -12.00 -27.65 -13.08
CA SER A 104 -10.69 -27.21 -12.61
C SER A 104 -9.63 -28.14 -13.18
N TYR A 105 -8.71 -27.61 -13.99
CA TYR A 105 -7.58 -28.36 -14.56
C TYR A 105 -6.33 -28.12 -13.68
N GLU A 106 -5.53 -29.16 -13.45
CA GLU A 106 -4.38 -29.11 -12.54
C GLU A 106 -3.08 -28.74 -13.27
N HIS A 107 -2.27 -27.88 -12.66
CA HIS A 107 -0.98 -27.43 -13.19
C HIS A 107 0.13 -27.63 -12.16
N ASP A 108 1.30 -28.05 -12.62
CA ASP A 108 2.42 -28.53 -11.78
C ASP A 108 3.01 -27.43 -10.86
N ASP A 109 2.73 -26.16 -11.17
CA ASP A 109 3.04 -24.96 -10.38
C ASP A 109 1.97 -23.88 -10.70
N TRP A 110 1.98 -22.76 -9.97
CA TRP A 110 0.98 -21.69 -10.05
C TRP A 110 0.74 -21.18 -11.48
N VAL A 111 -0.53 -20.94 -11.84
CA VAL A 111 -0.90 -20.40 -13.16
C VAL A 111 -0.82 -18.87 -13.15
N SER A 112 0.18 -18.30 -13.82
CA SER A 112 0.45 -16.86 -13.84
C SER A 112 -0.50 -16.05 -14.73
N SER A 113 -0.96 -16.68 -15.81
CA SER A 113 -1.64 -16.01 -16.91
C SER A 113 -2.48 -17.00 -17.72
N VAL A 114 -3.58 -16.50 -18.28
CA VAL A 114 -4.52 -17.27 -19.09
C VAL A 114 -4.96 -16.48 -20.33
N ASP A 115 -5.33 -17.21 -21.37
CA ASP A 115 -5.91 -16.68 -22.61
C ASP A 115 -6.80 -17.72 -23.30
N VAL A 116 -7.65 -17.29 -24.23
CA VAL A 116 -8.49 -18.16 -25.05
C VAL A 116 -8.33 -17.78 -26.52
N SER A 117 -8.21 -18.77 -27.40
CA SER A 117 -8.14 -18.54 -28.84
C SER A 117 -9.52 -18.24 -29.40
N ALA A 118 -9.65 -17.13 -30.12
CA ALA A 118 -10.89 -16.79 -30.82
C ALA A 118 -11.22 -17.85 -31.89
N SER A 119 -12.31 -18.59 -31.66
CA SER A 119 -12.79 -19.64 -32.56
C SER A 119 -13.15 -19.06 -33.93
N SER A 120 -12.37 -19.43 -34.94
CA SER A 120 -12.56 -19.10 -36.35
C SER A 120 -12.60 -20.38 -37.18
N ASP A 121 -13.41 -20.38 -38.23
CA ASP A 121 -13.49 -21.38 -39.30
C ASP A 121 -13.46 -22.87 -38.87
N GLY A 122 -14.29 -23.19 -37.88
CA GLY A 122 -14.64 -24.58 -37.53
C GLY A 122 -13.76 -25.27 -36.50
N LEU A 123 -12.63 -24.66 -36.08
CA LEU A 123 -11.86 -25.18 -34.96
C LEU A 123 -12.56 -24.90 -33.62
N SER A 124 -12.50 -25.89 -32.72
CA SER A 124 -12.93 -25.76 -31.32
C SER A 124 -12.00 -24.83 -30.54
N SER A 125 -12.49 -24.26 -29.44
CA SER A 125 -11.75 -23.24 -28.69
C SER A 125 -10.51 -23.85 -28.03
N ARG A 126 -9.48 -23.04 -27.81
CA ARG A 126 -8.22 -23.46 -27.17
C ARG A 126 -7.92 -22.54 -26.01
N ILE A 127 -7.67 -23.12 -24.84
CA ILE A 127 -7.27 -22.37 -23.65
C ILE A 127 -5.74 -22.40 -23.55
N LEU A 128 -5.12 -21.28 -23.19
CA LEU A 128 -3.68 -21.14 -23.03
C LEU A 128 -3.36 -20.75 -21.59
N SER A 129 -2.39 -21.41 -20.97
CA SER A 129 -1.86 -21.04 -19.64
C SER A 129 -0.35 -20.88 -19.64
N GLY A 130 0.14 -19.88 -18.91
CA GLY A 130 1.54 -19.77 -18.51
C GLY A 130 1.69 -20.05 -17.01
N SER A 131 2.80 -20.67 -16.60
CA SER A 131 3.01 -21.12 -15.22
C SER A 131 4.36 -20.70 -14.61
N PHE A 132 4.44 -20.74 -13.28
CA PHE A 132 5.63 -20.37 -12.50
C PHE A 132 6.81 -21.33 -12.65
N ASP A 133 6.57 -22.56 -13.10
CA ASP A 133 7.58 -23.54 -13.53
C ASP A 133 8.34 -23.15 -14.82
N GLY A 134 7.83 -22.17 -15.59
CA GLY A 134 8.39 -21.76 -16.89
C GLY A 134 7.82 -22.52 -18.09
N SER A 135 6.81 -23.38 -17.89
CA SER A 135 6.06 -24.03 -18.95
C SER A 135 4.83 -23.23 -19.39
N ILE A 136 4.37 -23.55 -20.59
CA ILE A 136 3.18 -23.00 -21.25
C ILE A 136 2.37 -24.18 -21.78
N ARG A 137 1.07 -24.23 -21.50
CA ARG A 137 0.19 -25.33 -21.91
C ARG A 137 -0.98 -24.82 -22.74
N VAL A 138 -1.30 -25.54 -23.82
CA VAL A 138 -2.54 -25.39 -24.59
C VAL A 138 -3.46 -26.55 -24.23
N TRP A 139 -4.71 -26.22 -23.91
CA TRP A 139 -5.73 -27.15 -23.44
C TRP A 139 -6.95 -27.16 -24.37
N ASP A 140 -7.63 -28.29 -24.43
CA ASP A 140 -8.99 -28.37 -24.96
C ASP A 140 -10.04 -27.93 -23.91
N GLU A 141 -11.31 -27.96 -24.29
CA GLU A 141 -12.46 -27.70 -23.41
C GLU A 141 -12.76 -28.89 -22.45
N SER A 142 -12.09 -30.03 -22.64
CA SER A 142 -12.28 -31.32 -21.94
C SER A 142 -11.11 -31.70 -21.01
N SER A 143 -10.40 -30.68 -20.51
CA SER A 143 -9.26 -30.77 -19.58
C SER A 143 -7.98 -31.45 -20.08
N GLN A 144 -7.88 -31.81 -21.36
CA GLN A 144 -6.67 -32.43 -21.91
C GLN A 144 -5.65 -31.37 -22.32
N VAL A 145 -4.38 -31.63 -22.00
CA VAL A 145 -3.26 -30.84 -22.50
C VAL A 145 -2.97 -31.28 -23.93
N ILE A 146 -3.30 -30.44 -24.90
CA ILE A 146 -3.00 -30.68 -26.32
C ILE A 146 -1.49 -30.55 -26.55
N ALA A 147 -0.86 -29.50 -26.00
CA ALA A 147 0.54 -29.18 -26.23
C ALA A 147 1.20 -28.53 -25.01
N THR A 148 2.48 -28.83 -24.76
CA THR A 148 3.30 -28.19 -23.72
C THR A 148 4.60 -27.63 -24.30
N GLY A 149 4.87 -26.34 -24.08
CA GLY A 149 6.13 -25.68 -24.42
C GLY A 149 6.90 -25.28 -23.16
N GLN A 150 8.04 -25.91 -22.89
CA GLN A 150 8.87 -25.62 -21.70
C GLN A 150 10.24 -25.06 -22.10
N TRP A 151 10.32 -23.74 -22.31
CA TRP A 151 11.57 -23.05 -22.72
C TRP A 151 11.94 -21.81 -21.90
N HIS A 152 11.06 -21.26 -21.05
CA HIS A 152 11.48 -20.19 -20.15
C HIS A 152 12.34 -20.75 -19.01
N ARG A 153 13.46 -20.10 -18.72
CA ARG A 153 14.44 -20.58 -17.71
C ARG A 153 14.06 -20.27 -16.26
N SER A 154 12.82 -19.83 -16.07
CA SER A 154 12.14 -19.39 -14.86
C SER A 154 10.67 -19.09 -15.25
N SER A 155 9.78 -18.82 -14.30
CA SER A 155 8.37 -18.49 -14.52
C SER A 155 8.06 -17.72 -15.82
N ALA A 156 7.15 -18.29 -16.60
CA ALA A 156 6.41 -17.56 -17.61
C ALA A 156 5.39 -16.68 -16.88
N GLN A 157 5.46 -15.36 -17.09
CA GLN A 157 4.60 -14.38 -16.41
C GLN A 157 3.36 -14.04 -17.22
N SER A 158 3.42 -14.17 -18.55
CA SER A 158 2.32 -13.84 -19.45
C SER A 158 2.42 -14.65 -20.75
N ALA A 159 1.35 -15.36 -21.11
CA ALA A 159 1.17 -16.01 -22.42
C ALA A 159 -0.11 -15.50 -23.10
N LYS A 160 -0.09 -15.34 -24.42
CA LYS A 160 -1.23 -14.86 -25.26
C LYS A 160 -1.22 -15.49 -26.65
N PHE A 161 -2.41 -15.69 -27.24
CA PHE A 161 -2.54 -16.04 -28.65
C PHE A 161 -2.22 -14.84 -29.56
N ILE A 162 -1.67 -15.13 -30.73
CA ILE A 162 -1.56 -14.19 -31.87
C ILE A 162 -2.56 -14.61 -32.94
N THR A 163 -2.60 -15.91 -33.24
CA THR A 163 -3.56 -16.57 -34.13
C THR A 163 -3.89 -17.94 -33.53
N PRO A 164 -4.91 -18.66 -34.02
CA PRO A 164 -5.17 -20.05 -33.60
C PRO A 164 -3.98 -21.01 -33.77
N SER A 165 -2.99 -20.66 -34.60
CA SER A 165 -1.77 -21.42 -34.87
C SER A 165 -0.46 -20.77 -34.39
N SER A 166 -0.52 -19.67 -33.62
CA SER A 166 0.70 -19.02 -33.10
C SER A 166 0.43 -18.30 -31.78
N ILE A 167 1.33 -18.50 -30.82
CA ILE A 167 1.27 -17.89 -29.49
C ILE A 167 2.54 -17.10 -29.19
N VAL A 168 2.46 -16.21 -28.20
CA VAL A 168 3.59 -15.48 -27.64
C VAL A 168 3.61 -15.63 -26.12
N SER A 169 4.81 -15.69 -25.55
CA SER A 169 5.03 -15.78 -24.10
C SER A 169 6.16 -14.87 -23.63
N ALA A 170 6.12 -14.48 -22.36
CA ALA A 170 7.15 -13.68 -21.71
C ALA A 170 7.35 -14.13 -20.26
N GLY A 171 8.54 -13.90 -19.69
CA GLY A 171 8.82 -14.34 -18.33
C GLY A 171 10.06 -13.75 -17.65
N ASN A 172 10.35 -14.33 -16.49
CA ASN A 172 11.41 -13.88 -15.58
C ASN A 172 12.83 -14.02 -16.17
N ASP A 173 13.01 -14.80 -17.24
CA ASP A 173 14.27 -14.90 -17.98
C ASP A 173 14.57 -13.67 -18.87
N ARG A 174 13.68 -12.66 -18.87
CA ARG A 174 13.78 -11.37 -19.58
C ARG A 174 13.61 -11.48 -21.10
N SER A 175 13.10 -12.62 -21.56
CA SER A 175 12.85 -12.90 -22.97
C SER A 175 11.35 -12.90 -23.28
N ILE A 176 11.03 -12.57 -24.53
CA ILE A 176 9.72 -12.80 -25.12
C ILE A 176 9.93 -13.83 -26.25
N ARG A 177 9.04 -14.82 -26.39
CA ARG A 177 9.17 -15.87 -27.41
C ARG A 177 7.87 -15.99 -28.19
N VAL A 178 8.01 -16.06 -29.52
CA VAL A 178 6.91 -16.40 -30.43
C VAL A 178 7.04 -17.88 -30.78
N TRP A 179 5.91 -18.56 -30.85
CA TRP A 179 5.81 -20.00 -31.11
C TRP A 179 4.84 -20.26 -32.26
N ASP A 180 5.13 -21.28 -33.06
CA ASP A 180 4.15 -21.88 -33.96
C ASP A 180 3.52 -23.08 -33.25
N PHE A 181 2.20 -23.03 -33.11
CA PHE A 181 1.37 -24.09 -32.54
C PHE A 181 0.71 -24.86 -33.68
N LYS A 182 0.89 -26.17 -33.70
CA LYS A 182 0.17 -27.08 -34.59
C LYS A 182 -0.86 -27.84 -33.76
N ASP A 183 -2.13 -27.62 -34.08
CA ASP A 183 -3.22 -28.48 -33.62
C ASP A 183 -3.21 -29.78 -34.45
N SER A 184 -3.62 -30.89 -33.86
CA SER A 184 -3.62 -32.21 -34.51
C SER A 184 -4.84 -33.03 -34.10
N ASP A 185 -5.66 -33.44 -35.07
CA ASP A 185 -6.87 -34.24 -34.83
C ASP A 185 -6.58 -35.71 -34.47
N GLU A 186 -5.31 -36.12 -34.45
CA GLU A 186 -4.86 -37.48 -34.10
C GLU A 186 -4.20 -37.57 -32.72
N LYS A 187 -4.09 -38.79 -32.19
CA LYS A 187 -3.79 -39.10 -30.77
C LYS A 187 -2.39 -38.74 -30.28
N ASP A 188 -1.49 -38.27 -31.13
CA ASP A 188 -0.09 -37.99 -30.78
C ASP A 188 0.13 -36.60 -30.15
N GLY A 189 -0.89 -35.73 -30.16
CA GLY A 189 -0.87 -34.43 -29.49
C GLY A 189 -0.27 -33.29 -30.33
N GLY A 190 -0.66 -32.07 -29.99
CA GLY A 190 -0.25 -30.86 -30.71
C GLY A 190 1.18 -30.42 -30.37
N GLU A 191 1.84 -29.76 -31.33
CA GLU A 191 3.24 -29.36 -31.20
C GLU A 191 3.37 -27.86 -30.93
N LEU A 192 4.11 -27.48 -29.87
CA LEU A 192 4.51 -26.10 -29.59
C LEU A 192 5.98 -25.87 -29.94
N THR A 193 6.22 -25.38 -31.16
CA THR A 193 7.57 -25.12 -31.67
C THR A 193 7.97 -23.66 -31.47
N PRO A 194 9.08 -23.33 -30.77
CA PRO A 194 9.48 -21.95 -30.57
C PRO A 194 10.17 -21.40 -31.84
N LYS A 195 9.68 -20.26 -32.34
CA LYS A 195 9.96 -19.70 -33.67
C LYS A 195 10.96 -18.55 -33.65
N LEU A 196 10.87 -17.69 -32.64
CA LEU A 196 11.60 -16.41 -32.55
C LEU A 196 11.85 -16.06 -31.08
N GLU A 197 13.07 -15.68 -30.75
CA GLU A 197 13.41 -15.14 -29.42
C GLU A 197 13.66 -13.62 -29.52
N LEU A 198 12.88 -12.85 -28.77
CA LEU A 198 12.86 -11.40 -28.74
C LEU A 198 13.54 -10.90 -27.45
N LEU A 199 14.58 -10.08 -27.60
CA LEU A 199 15.50 -9.66 -26.53
C LEU A 199 15.72 -8.14 -26.56
N GLY A 200 15.75 -7.52 -25.37
CA GLY A 200 16.00 -6.08 -25.24
C GLY A 200 15.70 -5.52 -23.84
N HIS A 201 14.78 -6.15 -23.11
CA HIS A 201 14.53 -5.81 -21.70
C HIS A 201 15.73 -6.16 -20.80
N LYS A 202 15.97 -5.30 -19.82
CA LYS A 202 17.05 -5.41 -18.83
C LYS A 202 16.60 -6.21 -17.59
N SER A 203 15.30 -6.24 -17.33
CA SER A 203 14.64 -6.89 -16.18
C SER A 203 13.46 -7.77 -16.60
N ILE A 204 12.72 -8.28 -15.61
CA ILE A 204 11.58 -9.20 -15.77
C ILE A 204 10.48 -8.57 -16.64
N VAL A 205 10.06 -9.29 -17.69
CA VAL A 205 8.89 -8.95 -18.49
C VAL A 205 7.66 -9.56 -17.84
N GLY A 206 6.76 -8.72 -17.32
CA GLY A 206 5.63 -9.15 -16.47
C GLY A 206 4.32 -9.33 -17.23
N ARG A 207 4.11 -8.61 -18.34
CA ARG A 207 2.90 -8.69 -19.18
C ARG A 207 3.25 -8.51 -20.64
N ILE A 208 2.49 -9.16 -21.52
CA ILE A 208 2.43 -8.85 -22.95
C ILE A 208 0.99 -8.59 -23.41
N ALA A 209 0.85 -7.74 -24.42
CA ALA A 209 -0.38 -7.56 -25.19
C ALA A 209 -0.09 -7.74 -26.69
N VAL A 210 -1.10 -8.16 -27.45
CA VAL A 210 -0.94 -8.54 -28.86
C VAL A 210 -1.97 -7.81 -29.71
N ASN A 211 -1.54 -7.31 -30.86
CA ASN A 211 -2.43 -6.84 -31.91
C ASN A 211 -2.16 -7.67 -33.17
N ALA A 212 -2.98 -8.70 -33.38
CA ALA A 212 -2.81 -9.66 -34.47
C ALA A 212 -2.86 -9.01 -35.88
N PRO A 213 -3.81 -8.10 -36.21
CA PRO A 213 -3.87 -7.49 -37.54
C PRO A 213 -2.61 -6.72 -37.93
N SER A 214 -1.98 -6.01 -36.98
CA SER A 214 -0.71 -5.31 -37.22
C SER A 214 0.54 -6.18 -37.02
N SER A 215 0.38 -7.44 -36.60
CA SER A 215 1.49 -8.33 -36.23
C SER A 215 2.47 -7.68 -35.24
N ARG A 216 1.91 -6.97 -34.24
CA ARG A 216 2.65 -6.27 -33.16
C ARG A 216 2.41 -6.92 -31.80
N ILE A 217 3.44 -6.85 -30.97
CA ILE A 217 3.42 -7.22 -29.55
C ILE A 217 3.88 -6.00 -28.74
N LEU A 218 3.24 -5.74 -27.61
CA LEU A 218 3.71 -4.84 -26.57
C LEU A 218 4.12 -5.64 -25.33
N SER A 219 5.11 -5.16 -24.59
CA SER A 219 5.57 -5.80 -23.34
C SER A 219 5.81 -4.80 -22.22
N ALA A 220 5.27 -5.08 -21.03
CA ALA A 220 5.54 -4.32 -19.81
C ALA A 220 6.66 -4.98 -18.99
N SER A 221 7.64 -4.20 -18.58
CA SER A 221 8.82 -4.70 -17.86
C SER A 221 9.11 -3.97 -16.56
N SER A 222 9.74 -4.71 -15.64
CA SER A 222 10.25 -4.20 -14.37
C SER A 222 11.53 -3.36 -14.53
N ASP A 223 12.00 -3.10 -15.75
CA ASP A 223 13.08 -2.14 -16.07
C ASP A 223 12.59 -0.73 -16.43
N HIS A 224 11.31 -0.44 -16.18
CA HIS A 224 10.68 0.87 -16.40
C HIS A 224 10.42 1.22 -17.88
N THR A 225 10.60 0.25 -18.79
CA THR A 225 10.37 0.42 -20.23
C THR A 225 9.23 -0.43 -20.77
N ILE A 226 8.69 -0.03 -21.92
CA ILE A 226 7.73 -0.82 -22.71
C ILE A 226 8.41 -1.19 -24.02
N GLY A 227 8.44 -2.47 -24.36
CA GLY A 227 8.97 -2.94 -25.65
C GLY A 227 7.87 -3.00 -26.71
N LEU A 228 8.12 -2.46 -27.89
CA LEU A 228 7.32 -2.67 -29.10
C LEU A 228 8.04 -3.66 -30.02
N TRP A 229 7.37 -4.74 -30.41
CA TRP A 229 7.96 -5.83 -31.20
C TRP A 229 7.06 -6.24 -32.37
N THR A 230 7.60 -7.07 -33.25
CA THR A 230 6.86 -7.71 -34.34
C THR A 230 7.05 -9.22 -34.30
N THR A 231 6.03 -9.95 -34.72
CA THR A 231 6.03 -11.42 -34.80
C THR A 231 6.87 -11.96 -35.97
N SER A 232 7.23 -11.12 -36.93
CA SER A 232 7.98 -11.52 -38.14
C SER A 232 9.50 -11.33 -38.00
N LYS A 233 10.24 -12.39 -38.34
CA LYS A 233 11.71 -12.47 -38.34
C LYS A 233 12.39 -11.49 -39.32
N SER A 234 11.68 -11.06 -40.38
CA SER A 234 12.22 -10.19 -41.44
C SER A 234 12.13 -8.71 -41.11
N SER A 235 11.10 -8.28 -40.38
CA SER A 235 10.89 -6.89 -39.95
C SER A 235 11.45 -6.61 -38.55
N ALA A 236 11.80 -7.63 -37.76
CA ALA A 236 12.41 -7.46 -36.45
C ALA A 236 13.91 -7.07 -36.56
N PRO A 237 14.39 -6.05 -35.82
CA PRO A 237 15.80 -5.66 -35.81
C PRO A 237 16.75 -6.72 -35.24
N ALA A 238 18.06 -6.52 -35.41
CA ALA A 238 19.07 -7.34 -34.74
C ALA A 238 18.92 -7.27 -33.21
N ALA A 239 19.22 -8.38 -32.52
CA ALA A 239 19.25 -8.38 -31.05
C ALA A 239 20.45 -7.54 -30.54
N PRO A 240 20.29 -6.76 -29.45
CA PRO A 240 21.39 -6.01 -28.87
C PRO A 240 22.44 -6.95 -28.27
N GLU A 241 23.72 -6.55 -28.32
CA GLU A 241 24.82 -7.33 -27.76
C GLU A 241 24.62 -7.57 -26.25
N SER A 242 24.72 -8.84 -25.84
CA SER A 242 24.25 -9.25 -24.52
C SER A 242 25.25 -8.90 -23.41
N THR A 243 24.83 -8.03 -22.48
CA THR A 243 25.48 -7.84 -21.16
C THR A 243 25.21 -9.02 -20.22
N SER A 244 25.41 -10.25 -20.70
CA SER A 244 25.30 -11.48 -19.91
C SER A 244 26.55 -11.66 -19.05
N SER A 245 26.44 -11.38 -17.75
CA SER A 245 27.52 -11.63 -16.79
C SER A 245 27.84 -13.14 -16.68
N ASN A 246 29.09 -13.45 -16.32
CA ASN A 246 29.72 -14.77 -16.46
C ASN A 246 29.23 -15.89 -15.52
N LYS A 247 27.91 -16.11 -15.43
CA LYS A 247 27.30 -17.32 -14.83
C LYS A 247 26.21 -17.91 -15.71
N ARG A 248 26.60 -18.36 -16.91
CA ARG A 248 25.80 -19.25 -17.77
C ARG A 248 25.71 -20.64 -17.11
N ARG A 249 24.88 -20.75 -16.07
CA ARG A 249 24.69 -21.94 -15.22
C ARG A 249 24.30 -23.12 -16.10
N LYS A 250 25.15 -24.17 -16.15
CA LYS A 250 24.90 -25.36 -16.97
C LYS A 250 23.59 -26.04 -16.53
N LEU A 251 22.72 -26.29 -17.49
CA LEU A 251 21.62 -27.25 -17.43
C LEU A 251 21.48 -27.88 -18.82
N SER A 252 21.05 -29.13 -18.88
CA SER A 252 21.09 -29.98 -20.07
C SER A 252 19.80 -29.90 -20.88
N GLY A 253 19.91 -29.46 -22.13
CA GLY A 253 18.86 -29.51 -23.14
C GLY A 253 19.44 -29.26 -24.54
N PRO A 254 18.83 -29.78 -25.62
CA PRO A 254 19.34 -29.60 -26.97
C PRO A 254 19.28 -28.12 -27.39
N ALA A 255 20.44 -27.56 -27.76
CA ALA A 255 20.56 -26.15 -28.14
C ALA A 255 20.08 -25.91 -29.58
N LEU A 256 18.76 -25.92 -29.79
CA LEU A 256 18.16 -25.50 -31.06
C LEU A 256 18.51 -24.03 -31.33
N SER A 257 19.07 -23.77 -32.52
CA SER A 257 19.56 -22.44 -32.92
C SER A 257 18.41 -21.54 -33.37
N MET A 258 17.66 -21.02 -32.40
CA MET A 258 16.59 -20.06 -32.66
C MET A 258 17.13 -18.69 -33.10
N PRO A 259 16.45 -18.01 -34.04
CA PRO A 259 16.81 -16.64 -34.42
C PRO A 259 16.48 -15.67 -33.28
N GLN A 260 17.50 -14.95 -32.81
CA GLN A 260 17.35 -13.86 -31.85
C GLN A 260 17.13 -12.52 -32.57
N ARG A 261 16.27 -11.66 -32.01
CA ARG A 261 15.91 -10.34 -32.56
C ARG A 261 15.67 -9.29 -31.47
N GLY A 262 15.79 -8.02 -31.85
CA GLY A 262 15.57 -6.86 -31.00
C GLY A 262 14.13 -6.33 -31.04
N ALA A 263 13.85 -5.32 -30.22
CA ALA A 263 12.62 -4.54 -30.30
C ALA A 263 12.61 -3.62 -31.53
N LEU A 264 11.43 -3.31 -32.05
CA LEU A 264 11.24 -2.20 -33.00
C LEU A 264 11.49 -0.85 -32.33
N SER A 265 11.05 -0.71 -31.08
CA SER A 265 11.24 0.47 -30.25
C SER A 265 11.17 0.10 -28.76
N MET A 266 11.84 0.87 -27.92
CA MET A 266 11.84 0.73 -26.47
C MET A 266 11.38 2.05 -25.85
N LEU A 267 10.10 2.11 -25.45
CA LEU A 267 9.48 3.32 -24.93
C LEU A 267 9.96 3.58 -23.50
N THR A 268 10.48 4.77 -23.25
CA THR A 268 10.99 5.22 -21.94
C THR A 268 10.19 6.42 -21.44
N GLY A 269 9.92 6.48 -20.12
CA GLY A 269 9.16 7.59 -19.53
C GLY A 269 8.33 7.23 -18.30
N HIS A 270 8.26 5.95 -17.92
CA HIS A 270 7.89 5.52 -16.56
C HIS A 270 9.12 5.57 -15.64
N HIS A 271 8.89 5.81 -14.35
CA HIS A 271 9.91 5.95 -13.31
C HIS A 271 9.95 4.78 -12.31
N ASN A 272 9.02 3.82 -12.45
CA ASN A 272 8.95 2.60 -11.65
C ASN A 272 8.47 1.43 -12.52
N HIS A 273 8.29 0.24 -11.96
CA HIS A 273 7.97 -0.97 -12.73
C HIS A 273 6.63 -0.81 -13.49
N VAL A 274 6.68 -0.98 -14.82
CA VAL A 274 5.47 -1.09 -15.64
C VAL A 274 4.87 -2.48 -15.38
N LYS A 275 3.59 -2.55 -15.00
CA LYS A 275 2.93 -3.80 -14.61
C LYS A 275 1.97 -4.33 -15.66
N ASP A 276 1.36 -3.44 -16.44
CA ASP A 276 0.40 -3.83 -17.46
C ASP A 276 0.45 -2.87 -18.66
N VAL A 277 0.09 -3.37 -19.83
CA VAL A 277 0.14 -2.65 -21.12
C VAL A 277 -0.92 -3.22 -22.05
N THR A 278 -1.58 -2.36 -22.83
CA THR A 278 -2.57 -2.78 -23.84
C THR A 278 -2.61 -1.80 -25.02
N PHE A 279 -3.17 -2.22 -26.15
CA PHE A 279 -3.43 -1.36 -27.30
C PHE A 279 -4.78 -0.63 -27.14
N ASP A 280 -5.01 0.45 -27.89
CA ASP A 280 -6.40 0.81 -28.23
C ASP A 280 -6.99 -0.30 -29.11
N ALA A 281 -8.25 -0.66 -28.87
CA ALA A 281 -8.94 -1.72 -29.61
C ALA A 281 -9.42 -1.27 -31.00
N ARG A 282 -9.35 0.03 -31.27
CA ARG A 282 -9.76 0.72 -32.51
C ARG A 282 -8.56 1.18 -33.33
N ASP A 283 -7.42 1.43 -32.68
CA ASP A 283 -6.21 1.97 -33.29
C ASP A 283 -4.95 1.25 -32.80
N ALA A 284 -4.33 0.48 -33.70
CA ALA A 284 -3.10 -0.27 -33.41
C ALA A 284 -1.84 0.61 -33.29
N THR A 285 -1.93 1.92 -33.53
CA THR A 285 -0.85 2.90 -33.30
C THR A 285 -0.86 3.48 -31.89
N VAL A 286 -1.94 3.28 -31.12
CA VAL A 286 -2.08 3.82 -29.75
C VAL A 286 -1.93 2.70 -28.72
N ALA A 287 -1.23 2.99 -27.62
CA ALA A 287 -1.10 2.08 -26.48
C ALA A 287 -1.29 2.78 -25.13
N TYR A 288 -1.74 2.02 -24.14
CA TYR A 288 -1.89 2.42 -22.75
C TYR A 288 -0.98 1.57 -21.86
N SER A 289 -0.41 2.15 -20.81
CA SER A 289 0.40 1.42 -19.81
C SER A 289 0.08 1.86 -18.38
N GLY A 290 0.19 0.93 -17.43
CA GLY A 290 0.01 1.16 -16.00
C GLY A 290 1.25 0.76 -15.20
N SER A 291 1.64 1.60 -14.23
CA SER A 291 2.92 1.50 -13.53
C SER A 291 2.81 1.72 -12.01
N MET A 292 3.83 1.24 -11.30
CA MET A 292 4.08 1.52 -9.88
C MET A 292 4.62 2.93 -9.60
N ASP A 293 4.70 3.81 -10.60
CA ASP A 293 5.06 5.24 -10.44
C ASP A 293 3.84 6.14 -10.26
N HIS A 294 2.68 5.55 -9.98
CA HIS A 294 1.42 6.28 -9.80
C HIS A 294 1.01 7.05 -11.07
N THR A 295 1.35 6.51 -12.26
CA THR A 295 0.88 7.04 -13.54
C THR A 295 0.34 5.96 -14.48
N ILE A 296 -0.58 6.40 -15.32
CA ILE A 296 -0.98 5.75 -16.57
C ILE A 296 -0.50 6.62 -17.72
N LYS A 297 0.00 6.00 -18.80
CA LYS A 297 0.51 6.73 -19.96
C LYS A 297 -0.15 6.26 -21.25
N THR A 298 -0.47 7.22 -22.11
CA THR A 298 -0.90 7.00 -23.49
C THR A 298 0.30 7.24 -24.41
N TRP A 299 0.57 6.30 -25.30
CA TRP A 299 1.71 6.31 -26.21
C TRP A 299 1.25 6.29 -27.65
N ASP A 300 1.92 7.07 -28.50
CA ASP A 300 1.91 6.87 -29.94
C ASP A 300 3.09 5.97 -30.31
N LEU A 301 2.77 4.78 -30.83
CA LEU A 301 3.72 3.76 -31.26
C LEU A 301 4.41 4.13 -32.59
N THR A 302 3.87 5.10 -33.34
CA THR A 302 4.43 5.60 -34.60
C THR A 302 5.63 6.49 -34.33
N THR A 303 5.49 7.50 -33.47
CA THR A 303 6.61 8.35 -33.01
C THR A 303 7.39 7.75 -31.84
N SER A 304 6.90 6.66 -31.23
CA SER A 304 7.43 6.09 -29.98
C SER A 304 7.43 7.06 -28.79
N SER A 305 6.47 7.99 -28.75
CA SER A 305 6.41 9.08 -27.76
C SER A 305 5.26 8.92 -26.76
N CYS A 306 5.42 9.50 -25.57
CA CYS A 306 4.36 9.58 -24.55
C CYS A 306 3.48 10.79 -24.83
N VAL A 307 2.26 10.56 -25.34
CA VAL A 307 1.28 11.59 -25.70
C VAL A 307 0.62 12.21 -24.46
N THR A 308 0.37 11.42 -23.42
CA THR A 308 -0.29 11.89 -22.18
C THR A 308 0.15 11.06 -20.99
N THR A 309 0.38 11.72 -19.84
CA THR A 309 0.60 11.07 -18.55
C THR A 309 -0.52 11.46 -17.59
N THR A 310 -1.34 10.50 -17.20
CA THR A 310 -2.42 10.67 -16.22
C THR A 310 -1.93 10.19 -14.85
N PRO A 311 -1.79 11.07 -13.84
CA PRO A 311 -1.44 10.65 -12.49
C PRO A 311 -2.61 9.91 -11.82
N THR A 312 -2.30 8.98 -10.93
CA THR A 312 -3.27 8.18 -10.16
C THR A 312 -2.94 8.21 -8.68
N THR A 313 -3.94 8.25 -7.79
CA THR A 313 -3.71 8.29 -6.33
C THR A 313 -2.90 7.09 -5.84
N TYR A 314 -3.07 5.93 -6.48
CA TYR A 314 -2.46 4.66 -6.11
C TYR A 314 -1.67 4.06 -7.28
N SER A 315 -0.70 3.20 -6.95
CA SER A 315 0.07 2.43 -7.93
C SER A 315 -0.84 1.47 -8.72
N ILE A 316 -0.59 1.34 -10.03
CA ILE A 316 -1.41 0.53 -10.94
C ILE A 316 -0.75 -0.83 -11.18
N PHE A 317 -1.55 -1.89 -11.06
CA PHE A 317 -1.13 -3.28 -11.24
C PHE A 317 -1.73 -3.94 -12.48
N SER A 318 -2.91 -3.50 -12.93
CA SER A 318 -3.56 -4.01 -14.14
C SER A 318 -4.37 -2.93 -14.86
N ILE A 319 -4.50 -3.04 -16.19
CA ILE A 319 -5.32 -2.13 -17.00
C ILE A 319 -6.17 -2.91 -18.02
N CYS A 320 -7.32 -2.37 -18.39
CA CYS A 320 -8.19 -2.90 -19.44
C CYS A 320 -8.89 -1.75 -20.18
N HIS A 321 -8.83 -1.75 -21.52
CA HIS A 321 -9.50 -0.73 -22.34
C HIS A 321 -10.93 -1.17 -22.67
N LEU A 322 -11.89 -0.25 -22.47
CA LEU A 322 -13.33 -0.45 -22.70
C LEU A 322 -13.77 0.47 -23.87
N PRO A 323 -13.57 0.04 -25.14
CA PRO A 323 -13.60 0.93 -26.30
C PRO A 323 -14.94 1.61 -26.53
N SER A 324 -16.05 0.92 -26.27
CA SER A 324 -17.43 1.39 -26.44
C SER A 324 -17.77 2.64 -25.61
N HIS A 325 -16.96 2.93 -24.58
CA HIS A 325 -17.12 4.11 -23.72
C HIS A 325 -15.88 5.01 -23.69
N SER A 326 -14.80 4.64 -24.41
CA SER A 326 -13.48 5.29 -24.34
C SER A 326 -12.91 5.39 -22.91
N LEU A 327 -13.24 4.40 -22.08
CA LEU A 327 -12.77 4.29 -20.70
C LEU A 327 -11.59 3.33 -20.60
N LEU A 328 -10.64 3.63 -19.73
CA LEU A 328 -9.63 2.67 -19.25
C LEU A 328 -9.97 2.28 -17.81
N ALA A 329 -10.16 0.99 -17.57
CA ALA A 329 -10.31 0.42 -16.23
C ALA A 329 -8.93 0.12 -15.65
N ALA A 330 -8.58 0.75 -14.53
CA ALA A 330 -7.26 0.65 -13.90
C ALA A 330 -7.35 0.02 -12.50
N GLY A 331 -6.80 -1.19 -12.36
CA GLY A 331 -6.74 -1.93 -11.10
C GLY A 331 -5.55 -1.51 -10.25
N ASN A 332 -5.82 -1.05 -9.02
CA ASN A 332 -4.84 -0.36 -8.18
C ASN A 332 -4.43 -1.13 -6.90
N THR A 333 -3.46 -0.60 -6.16
CA THR A 333 -3.00 -1.18 -4.87
C THR A 333 -3.97 -0.99 -3.69
N ASN A 334 -4.98 -0.13 -3.81
CA ASN A 334 -6.00 0.12 -2.78
C ASN A 334 -7.21 -0.83 -2.90
N SER A 335 -7.10 -1.89 -3.72
CA SER A 335 -8.15 -2.89 -3.97
C SER A 335 -9.40 -2.34 -4.67
N THR A 336 -9.30 -1.19 -5.34
CA THR A 336 -10.35 -0.63 -6.20
C THR A 336 -9.93 -0.66 -7.67
N ILE A 337 -10.91 -0.48 -8.55
CA ILE A 337 -10.69 -0.31 -9.99
C ILE A 337 -11.28 1.03 -10.41
N ASP A 338 -10.43 1.95 -10.85
CA ASP A 338 -10.82 3.30 -11.23
C ASP A 338 -11.05 3.36 -12.74
N LEU A 339 -12.16 3.98 -13.16
CA LEU A 339 -12.50 4.14 -14.58
C LEU A 339 -12.17 5.54 -15.06
N ILE A 340 -11.19 5.63 -15.95
CA ILE A 340 -10.60 6.88 -16.42
C ILE A 340 -11.13 7.14 -17.84
N ASP A 341 -11.76 8.29 -18.08
CA ASP A 341 -12.15 8.71 -19.43
C ASP A 341 -10.95 9.33 -20.14
N LEU A 342 -10.52 8.71 -21.24
CA LEU A 342 -9.32 9.07 -21.97
C LEU A 342 -9.47 10.39 -22.77
N ARG A 343 -10.67 11.00 -22.76
CA ARG A 343 -11.00 12.26 -23.45
C ARG A 343 -11.10 13.45 -22.50
N ALA A 344 -11.17 13.22 -21.19
CA ALA A 344 -11.47 14.26 -20.21
C ALA A 344 -10.23 15.07 -19.83
N GLN A 345 -10.19 16.35 -20.24
CA GLN A 345 -9.15 17.27 -19.76
C GLN A 345 -9.38 17.63 -18.30
N ALA A 346 -8.53 17.06 -17.43
CA ALA A 346 -8.23 17.45 -16.05
C ALA A 346 -9.31 18.22 -15.26
N THR A 347 -10.22 17.50 -14.59
CA THR A 347 -11.00 18.03 -13.44
C THR A 347 -11.50 16.92 -12.51
N ARG A 348 -11.83 15.73 -13.04
CA ARG A 348 -12.16 14.54 -12.25
C ARG A 348 -11.26 13.37 -12.65
N LEU A 349 -10.45 12.87 -11.72
CA LEU A 349 -9.45 11.82 -11.99
C LEU A 349 -10.03 10.43 -12.25
N SER A 350 -11.25 10.15 -11.75
CA SER A 350 -12.03 8.97 -12.12
C SER A 350 -13.48 9.37 -12.42
N SER A 351 -14.05 8.73 -13.45
CA SER A 351 -15.48 8.85 -13.79
C SER A 351 -16.36 8.05 -12.83
N LEU A 352 -15.84 6.91 -12.37
CA LEU A 352 -16.48 5.94 -11.50
C LEU A 352 -15.40 5.07 -10.85
N THR A 353 -15.55 4.72 -9.57
CA THR A 353 -14.65 3.80 -8.86
C THR A 353 -15.39 2.53 -8.45
N CYS A 354 -14.84 1.37 -8.78
CA CYS A 354 -15.40 0.06 -8.48
C CYS A 354 -14.83 -0.46 -7.15
N ILE A 355 -15.69 -0.81 -6.19
CA ILE A 355 -15.32 -1.20 -4.83
C ILE A 355 -15.90 -2.59 -4.51
N GLY A 356 -15.07 -3.50 -4.01
CA GLY A 356 -15.52 -4.85 -3.62
C GLY A 356 -14.45 -5.95 -3.55
N HIS A 357 -13.24 -5.70 -4.05
CA HIS A 357 -12.05 -6.51 -3.75
C HIS A 357 -11.42 -6.09 -2.42
N THR A 358 -10.63 -6.97 -1.81
CA THR A 358 -9.94 -6.73 -0.52
C THR A 358 -8.41 -6.81 -0.61
N ASN A 359 -7.88 -7.04 -1.81
CA ASN A 359 -6.44 -7.04 -2.10
C ASN A 359 -6.17 -6.60 -3.57
N TRP A 360 -4.89 -6.47 -3.95
CA TRP A 360 -4.43 -5.92 -5.24
C TRP A 360 -5.05 -6.61 -6.47
N ILE A 361 -5.42 -5.80 -7.47
CA ILE A 361 -6.06 -6.27 -8.71
C ILE A 361 -5.00 -6.72 -9.71
N ARG A 362 -4.93 -8.03 -9.99
CA ARG A 362 -3.85 -8.67 -10.76
C ARG A 362 -4.09 -8.73 -12.27
N SER A 363 -5.34 -8.76 -12.69
CA SER A 363 -5.74 -8.86 -14.10
C SER A 363 -7.19 -8.39 -14.27
N ILE A 364 -7.52 -7.80 -15.41
CA ILE A 364 -8.87 -7.35 -15.79
C ILE A 364 -9.10 -7.77 -17.24
N SER A 365 -10.29 -8.29 -17.55
CA SER A 365 -10.68 -8.71 -18.90
C SER A 365 -12.09 -8.17 -19.23
N PRO A 366 -12.31 -7.56 -20.41
CA PRO A 366 -13.62 -7.02 -20.80
C PRO A 366 -14.60 -8.16 -21.10
N SER A 367 -15.91 -7.91 -20.99
CA SER A 367 -16.91 -8.87 -21.46
C SER A 367 -17.04 -8.80 -22.99
N PRO A 368 -16.96 -9.92 -23.72
CA PRO A 368 -16.99 -9.90 -25.19
C PRO A 368 -18.36 -9.47 -25.74
N THR A 369 -19.45 -9.82 -25.05
CA THR A 369 -20.83 -9.56 -25.50
C THR A 369 -21.46 -8.31 -24.88
N ASN A 370 -20.80 -7.63 -23.93
CA ASN A 370 -21.41 -6.49 -23.24
C ASN A 370 -20.42 -5.37 -22.88
N ALA A 371 -20.54 -4.24 -23.59
CA ALA A 371 -19.77 -3.01 -23.40
C ALA A 371 -19.70 -2.48 -21.96
N TYR A 372 -20.72 -2.73 -21.15
CA TYR A 372 -20.81 -2.27 -19.76
C TYR A 372 -20.25 -3.28 -18.75
N ARG A 373 -19.67 -4.40 -19.17
CA ARG A 373 -19.22 -5.47 -18.26
C ARG A 373 -17.75 -5.82 -18.42
N PHE A 374 -17.14 -6.19 -17.30
CA PHE A 374 -15.79 -6.75 -17.26
C PHE A 374 -15.65 -7.68 -16.04
N VAL A 375 -14.64 -8.53 -16.06
CA VAL A 375 -14.23 -9.37 -14.92
C VAL A 375 -12.85 -8.95 -14.44
N SER A 376 -12.61 -8.96 -13.12
CA SER A 376 -11.30 -8.74 -12.52
C SER A 376 -10.88 -9.90 -11.63
N ALA A 377 -9.58 -10.17 -11.59
CA ALA A 377 -8.92 -11.11 -10.68
C ALA A 377 -8.06 -10.36 -9.66
N SER A 378 -7.99 -10.87 -8.43
CA SER A 378 -7.27 -10.24 -7.33
C SER A 378 -6.46 -11.23 -6.51
N SER A 379 -5.48 -10.69 -5.79
CA SER A 379 -4.78 -11.35 -4.68
C SER A 379 -5.68 -11.64 -3.46
N ASP A 380 -7.01 -11.46 -3.54
CA ASP A 380 -7.98 -11.83 -2.50
C ASP A 380 -8.65 -13.21 -2.71
N SER A 381 -8.10 -14.02 -3.63
CA SER A 381 -8.61 -15.35 -4.02
C SER A 381 -9.93 -15.32 -4.80
N THR A 382 -10.41 -14.16 -5.25
CA THR A 382 -11.68 -14.06 -6.00
C THR A 382 -11.52 -13.47 -7.40
N CYS A 383 -12.43 -13.88 -8.29
CA CYS A 383 -12.79 -13.08 -9.46
C CYS A 383 -14.10 -12.31 -9.18
N LYS A 384 -14.28 -11.12 -9.76
CA LYS A 384 -15.52 -10.34 -9.64
C LYS A 384 -16.00 -9.84 -10.98
N ILE A 385 -17.29 -10.00 -11.24
CA ILE A 385 -17.97 -9.45 -12.42
C ILE A 385 -18.56 -8.10 -12.05
N TRP A 386 -18.32 -7.11 -12.90
CA TRP A 386 -18.82 -5.75 -12.76
C TRP A 386 -19.76 -5.41 -13.91
N ASP A 387 -20.77 -4.59 -13.63
CA ASP A 387 -21.61 -3.95 -14.64
C ASP A 387 -21.63 -2.46 -14.34
N LEU A 388 -21.16 -1.62 -15.26
CA LEU A 388 -20.96 -0.17 -15.06
C LEU A 388 -22.25 0.58 -14.72
N ARG A 389 -23.41 -0.04 -14.99
CA ARG A 389 -24.75 0.50 -14.70
C ARG A 389 -25.24 0.18 -13.28
N SER A 390 -24.50 -0.66 -12.54
CA SER A 390 -24.80 -1.07 -11.16
C SER A 390 -24.11 -0.16 -10.12
N THR A 391 -24.38 1.14 -10.25
CA THR A 391 -23.83 2.21 -9.42
C THR A 391 -24.66 2.45 -8.15
N SER A 392 -24.00 2.92 -7.09
CA SER A 392 -24.61 3.54 -5.91
C SER A 392 -23.80 4.76 -5.51
N GLN A 393 -24.36 5.71 -4.76
CA GLN A 393 -23.57 6.79 -4.15
C GLN A 393 -22.88 6.32 -2.87
N ASN A 394 -21.71 6.86 -2.57
CA ASN A 394 -21.06 6.73 -1.27
C ASN A 394 -21.42 7.89 -0.32
N ALA A 395 -20.99 7.84 0.94
CA ALA A 395 -21.28 8.86 1.95
C ALA A 395 -20.73 10.28 1.64
N ALA A 396 -19.90 10.42 0.60
CA ALA A 396 -19.38 11.69 0.09
C ALA A 396 -19.99 12.05 -1.29
N GLY A 397 -21.16 11.51 -1.64
CA GLY A 397 -21.90 11.80 -2.88
C GLY A 397 -21.25 11.29 -4.18
N ASN A 398 -20.10 10.60 -4.10
CA ASN A 398 -19.43 10.07 -5.29
C ASN A 398 -20.06 8.76 -5.75
N ALA A 399 -20.21 8.60 -7.07
CA ALA A 399 -20.68 7.37 -7.68
C ALA A 399 -19.63 6.26 -7.50
N ILE A 400 -20.07 5.10 -7.04
CA ILE A 400 -19.27 3.88 -6.89
C ILE A 400 -19.98 2.68 -7.52
N ALA A 401 -19.24 1.82 -8.23
CA ALA A 401 -19.76 0.55 -8.74
C ALA A 401 -19.51 -0.55 -7.71
N LYS A 402 -20.47 -1.48 -7.59
CA LYS A 402 -20.34 -2.70 -6.77
C LYS A 402 -20.29 -3.92 -7.70
N ALA A 403 -19.57 -4.96 -7.29
CA ALA A 403 -19.53 -6.21 -8.02
C ALA A 403 -20.93 -6.83 -8.09
N VAL A 404 -21.34 -7.30 -9.27
CA VAL A 404 -22.63 -7.98 -9.50
C VAL A 404 -22.54 -9.42 -8.99
N TYR A 405 -21.41 -10.08 -9.24
CA TYR A 405 -21.09 -11.40 -8.71
C TYR A 405 -19.65 -11.44 -8.20
N THR A 406 -19.44 -12.16 -7.09
CA THR A 406 -18.12 -12.64 -6.65
C THR A 406 -18.03 -14.13 -6.94
N ILE A 407 -16.92 -14.52 -7.53
CA ILE A 407 -16.56 -15.90 -7.89
C ILE A 407 -15.44 -16.31 -6.92
N GLU A 408 -15.73 -17.26 -6.06
CA GLU A 408 -14.75 -17.89 -5.15
C GLU A 408 -14.12 -19.12 -5.82
N ARG A 409 -12.87 -19.46 -5.46
CA ARG A 409 -12.28 -20.75 -5.86
C ARG A 409 -12.99 -21.89 -5.13
N GLU A 410 -13.16 -23.02 -5.81
CA GLU A 410 -13.76 -24.23 -5.22
C GLU A 410 -12.91 -24.73 -4.03
N SER A 411 -11.59 -24.66 -4.16
CA SER A 411 -10.61 -24.94 -3.10
C SER A 411 -10.78 -24.11 -1.82
N GLN A 412 -11.43 -22.94 -1.89
CA GLN A 412 -11.65 -22.01 -0.79
C GLN A 412 -13.14 -21.81 -0.44
N LYS A 413 -14.05 -22.54 -1.08
CA LYS A 413 -15.49 -22.27 -1.01
C LYS A 413 -16.04 -22.42 0.41
N GLY A 414 -16.50 -21.31 0.99
CA GLY A 414 -16.95 -21.26 2.40
C GLY A 414 -15.83 -21.13 3.45
N VAL A 415 -14.56 -21.12 3.04
CA VAL A 415 -13.42 -20.81 3.90
C VAL A 415 -13.17 -19.30 3.84
N LYS A 416 -13.15 -18.61 5.00
CA LYS A 416 -12.72 -17.20 5.02
C LYS A 416 -11.21 -17.15 4.78
N PRO A 417 -10.71 -16.53 3.69
CA PRO A 417 -9.27 -16.43 3.45
C PRO A 417 -8.61 -15.66 4.59
N ALA A 418 -7.53 -16.21 5.14
CA ALA A 418 -6.75 -15.52 6.16
C ALA A 418 -6.09 -14.28 5.55
N ARG A 419 -6.02 -13.16 6.29
CA ARG A 419 -5.47 -11.92 5.76
C ARG A 419 -3.96 -12.07 5.53
N GLY A 420 -3.56 -12.35 4.29
CA GLY A 420 -2.20 -12.73 3.91
C GLY A 420 -2.02 -14.18 3.45
N SER A 421 -3.09 -14.95 3.22
CA SER A 421 -2.98 -16.31 2.67
C SER A 421 -2.56 -16.32 1.20
N GLU A 422 -1.59 -17.17 0.90
CA GLU A 422 -1.08 -17.49 -0.44
C GLU A 422 -2.15 -18.30 -1.21
N SER A 423 -2.98 -17.60 -1.99
CA SER A 423 -4.03 -18.16 -2.87
C SER A 423 -4.47 -17.14 -3.94
N ALA A 424 -3.52 -16.37 -4.49
CA ALA A 424 -3.85 -15.26 -5.39
C ALA A 424 -4.32 -15.72 -6.78
N VAL A 425 -5.34 -15.04 -7.34
CA VAL A 425 -5.72 -15.20 -8.76
C VAL A 425 -4.87 -14.24 -9.59
N PHE A 426 -4.00 -14.76 -10.45
CA PHE A 426 -2.99 -13.98 -11.17
C PHE A 426 -3.47 -13.49 -12.55
N GLY A 427 -4.33 -14.26 -13.22
CA GLY A 427 -4.83 -13.95 -14.55
C GLY A 427 -6.31 -14.33 -14.73
N VAL A 428 -7.04 -13.55 -15.51
CA VAL A 428 -8.41 -13.86 -15.95
C VAL A 428 -8.61 -13.50 -17.43
N CYS A 429 -9.42 -14.30 -18.12
CA CYS A 429 -9.88 -14.06 -19.48
C CYS A 429 -11.40 -14.32 -19.53
N TRP A 430 -12.15 -13.49 -20.25
CA TRP A 430 -13.58 -13.70 -20.52
C TRP A 430 -13.80 -13.85 -22.03
N ASP A 431 -14.08 -15.09 -22.45
CA ASP A 431 -14.43 -15.46 -23.81
C ASP A 431 -15.95 -15.66 -23.97
N GLU A 432 -16.44 -15.59 -25.20
CA GLU A 432 -17.87 -15.72 -25.54
C GLU A 432 -18.34 -17.18 -25.47
N LYS A 433 -17.50 -18.15 -25.86
CA LYS A 433 -17.86 -19.58 -25.92
C LYS A 433 -17.42 -20.32 -24.66
N VAL A 434 -16.17 -20.14 -24.24
CA VAL A 434 -15.57 -20.81 -23.07
C VAL A 434 -16.02 -20.17 -21.75
N GLY A 435 -16.43 -18.90 -21.78
CA GLY A 435 -16.83 -18.15 -20.59
C GLY A 435 -15.63 -17.56 -19.84
N ILE A 436 -15.62 -17.64 -18.51
CA ILE A 436 -14.58 -17.03 -17.68
C ILE A 436 -13.54 -18.09 -17.30
N VAL A 437 -12.30 -17.88 -17.76
CA VAL A 437 -11.13 -18.70 -17.44
C VAL A 437 -10.25 -17.94 -16.45
N SER A 438 -9.76 -18.59 -15.39
CA SER A 438 -8.95 -17.93 -14.36
C SER A 438 -7.84 -18.82 -13.77
N GLY A 439 -6.61 -18.30 -13.78
CA GLY A 439 -5.41 -18.95 -13.25
C GLY A 439 -5.01 -18.43 -11.86
N ALA A 440 -4.73 -19.35 -10.94
CA ALA A 440 -4.37 -19.03 -9.56
C ALA A 440 -3.41 -20.06 -8.92
N GLU A 441 -3.02 -19.74 -7.68
CA GLU A 441 -2.50 -20.67 -6.70
C GLU A 441 -3.66 -21.43 -6.00
N ASP A 442 -3.65 -22.77 -6.00
CA ASP A 442 -4.71 -23.62 -5.43
C ASP A 442 -4.14 -24.79 -4.62
N LYS A 443 -3.96 -24.60 -3.31
CA LYS A 443 -3.36 -25.60 -2.42
C LYS A 443 -4.31 -26.76 -2.11
N LYS A 444 -4.25 -27.85 -2.89
CA LYS A 444 -4.85 -29.14 -2.52
C LYS A 444 -4.08 -29.79 -1.35
N ARG A 445 -4.79 -30.46 -0.44
CA ARG A 445 -4.23 -31.09 0.76
C ARG A 445 -3.57 -32.46 0.47
N PHE A 446 -2.42 -32.46 -0.19
CA PHE A 446 -1.47 -33.58 -0.17
C PHE A 446 -0.04 -33.07 0.04
N LEU A 447 0.86 -33.97 0.46
CA LEU A 447 2.21 -33.59 0.92
C LEU A 447 3.10 -33.06 -0.22
N ALA A 448 3.78 -31.93 0.07
CA ALA A 448 5.03 -31.51 -0.57
C ALA A 448 5.03 -31.16 -2.08
N GLN A 449 3.97 -30.56 -2.63
CA GLN A 449 4.05 -29.79 -3.90
C GLN A 449 2.99 -28.67 -3.99
N SER A 450 3.35 -27.55 -4.64
CA SER A 450 2.49 -26.37 -4.81
C SER A 450 1.77 -26.39 -6.17
N ILE A 451 0.58 -27.00 -6.20
CA ILE A 451 -0.21 -27.14 -7.43
C ILE A 451 -0.90 -25.80 -7.80
N GLY A 452 -0.91 -25.47 -9.09
CA GLY A 452 -1.67 -24.38 -9.67
C GLY A 452 -3.03 -24.84 -10.21
N GLY A 453 -4.04 -23.98 -10.13
CA GLY A 453 -5.39 -24.25 -10.64
C GLY A 453 -5.72 -23.40 -11.87
N LEU A 454 -6.12 -24.06 -12.96
CA LEU A 454 -6.76 -23.42 -14.11
C LEU A 454 -8.26 -23.71 -14.06
N TYR A 455 -9.08 -22.72 -13.70
CA TYR A 455 -10.53 -22.90 -13.56
C TYR A 455 -11.27 -22.36 -14.77
N VAL A 456 -12.26 -23.12 -15.24
CA VAL A 456 -13.15 -22.77 -16.36
C VAL A 456 -14.59 -22.68 -15.86
N LEU A 457 -15.26 -21.58 -16.19
CA LEU A 457 -16.61 -21.23 -15.72
C LEU A 457 -17.46 -20.79 -16.92
N LEU A 458 -18.43 -21.61 -17.33
CA LEU A 458 -19.36 -21.23 -18.39
C LEU A 458 -20.31 -20.12 -17.89
N ASN A 459 -20.44 -19.07 -18.70
CA ASN A 459 -21.52 -18.10 -18.58
C ASN A 459 -22.73 -18.63 -19.37
N THR A 460 -23.88 -18.80 -18.72
CA THR A 460 -25.07 -19.46 -19.28
C THR A 460 -25.88 -18.55 -20.23
N GLN A 461 -25.19 -17.81 -21.11
CA GLN A 461 -25.79 -16.96 -22.15
C GLN A 461 -25.39 -17.35 -23.59
N ALA A 462 -24.70 -18.49 -23.78
CA ALA A 462 -24.47 -19.10 -25.10
C ALA A 462 -25.14 -20.49 -25.17
N MET A 463 -25.75 -20.78 -26.32
CA MET A 463 -26.37 -22.07 -26.70
C MET A 463 -27.52 -22.59 -25.82
N THR A 464 -28.72 -22.11 -26.10
CA THR A 464 -29.92 -22.98 -26.14
C THR A 464 -30.09 -23.52 -27.56
N ASP A 465 -30.45 -24.81 -27.70
CA ASP A 465 -31.00 -25.31 -28.96
C ASP A 465 -32.50 -24.99 -29.07
N ASP A 466 -33.09 -25.15 -30.27
CA ASP A 466 -34.52 -24.92 -30.55
C ASP A 466 -35.48 -25.88 -29.79
N ARG A 467 -34.98 -26.65 -28.82
CA ARG A 467 -35.76 -27.59 -28.00
C ARG A 467 -35.54 -27.40 -26.49
N GLY A 468 -34.77 -26.40 -26.09
CA GLY A 468 -34.72 -25.87 -24.72
C GLY A 468 -34.31 -26.88 -23.64
N ARG A 469 -33.46 -27.85 -23.97
CA ARG A 469 -32.92 -28.83 -23.01
C ARG A 469 -31.54 -28.41 -22.50
N HIS A 470 -31.35 -28.37 -21.18
CA HIS A 470 -30.00 -28.39 -20.62
C HIS A 470 -29.44 -29.81 -20.74
N VAL A 471 -28.53 -30.03 -21.68
CA VAL A 471 -27.94 -31.36 -21.93
C VAL A 471 -26.71 -31.56 -21.05
N LEU A 472 -26.93 -32.15 -19.87
CA LEU A 472 -25.89 -32.92 -19.19
C LEU A 472 -25.72 -34.26 -19.92
N GLN A 473 -24.73 -34.36 -20.81
CA GLN A 473 -24.31 -35.65 -21.39
C GLN A 473 -23.01 -36.14 -20.77
N GLY A 474 -23.13 -36.71 -19.56
CA GLY A 474 -22.25 -37.80 -19.18
C GLY A 474 -22.71 -39.08 -19.87
N VAL A 475 -22.07 -39.46 -20.99
CA VAL A 475 -22.32 -40.74 -21.67
C VAL A 475 -21.00 -41.49 -21.85
N ILE A 476 -20.82 -42.52 -21.05
CA ILE A 476 -19.85 -43.59 -21.33
C ILE A 476 -20.44 -44.44 -22.46
N VAL A 477 -19.72 -44.61 -23.56
CA VAL A 477 -19.58 -45.86 -24.36
C VAL A 477 -18.50 -45.63 -25.43
N TRP A 478 -17.70 -46.65 -25.74
CA TRP A 478 -16.76 -46.67 -26.87
C TRP A 478 -17.48 -46.77 -28.23
N GLY A 479 -17.01 -46.08 -29.28
CA GLY A 479 -17.13 -46.61 -30.65
C GLY A 479 -17.44 -45.64 -31.82
N VAL A 480 -16.38 -45.17 -32.49
CA VAL A 480 -16.17 -45.33 -33.95
C VAL A 480 -17.20 -44.75 -34.96
N THR A 481 -16.79 -43.64 -35.60
CA THR A 481 -17.06 -43.16 -36.99
C THR A 481 -18.45 -42.70 -37.47
N LEU A 482 -18.41 -41.62 -38.28
CA LEU A 482 -19.30 -41.23 -39.41
C LEU A 482 -20.80 -40.96 -39.11
N GLY A 483 -21.47 -39.98 -39.74
CA GLY A 483 -20.94 -38.93 -40.63
C GLY A 483 -22.01 -38.26 -41.53
N HIS A 484 -22.22 -36.96 -41.33
CA HIS A 484 -22.65 -35.96 -42.34
C HIS A 484 -24.07 -35.97 -42.97
N LYS A 485 -24.68 -34.75 -42.93
CA LYS A 485 -25.30 -33.98 -44.05
C LYS A 485 -26.82 -34.01 -44.37
N TYR A 486 -27.24 -32.82 -44.86
CA TYR A 486 -28.46 -32.43 -45.62
C TYR A 486 -29.78 -32.35 -44.81
N ALA A 487 -30.76 -31.46 -45.14
CA ALA A 487 -30.91 -30.58 -46.32
C ALA A 487 -31.68 -29.25 -46.02
N THR A 488 -31.51 -28.24 -46.90
CA THR A 488 -32.50 -27.27 -47.48
C THR A 488 -33.79 -26.86 -46.72
N ALA A 489 -34.36 -25.65 -46.82
CA ALA A 489 -34.04 -24.33 -47.44
C ALA A 489 -35.17 -23.31 -47.01
N PHE A 490 -35.49 -22.13 -47.57
CA PHE A 490 -35.13 -21.39 -48.81
C PHE A 490 -35.41 -19.86 -48.69
N GLN A 491 -35.67 -19.17 -49.81
CA GLN A 491 -36.10 -17.77 -50.00
C GLN A 491 -37.64 -17.61 -49.73
N ALA A 492 -38.37 -16.48 -49.79
CA ALA A 492 -38.24 -15.12 -50.36
C ALA A 492 -39.36 -14.19 -49.75
N LEU A 493 -39.71 -12.93 -50.11
CA LEU A 493 -39.24 -11.84 -51.02
C LEU A 493 -39.99 -10.50 -50.67
N ASN A 494 -39.38 -9.31 -50.86
CA ASN A 494 -40.02 -8.00 -51.23
C ASN A 494 -41.10 -7.33 -50.31
N TRP A 495 -41.51 -6.04 -50.40
CA TRP A 495 -40.95 -4.72 -50.88
C TRP A 495 -41.90 -3.55 -50.46
N THR A 496 -41.42 -2.29 -50.37
CA THR A 496 -42.18 -0.99 -50.54
C THR A 496 -43.34 -0.64 -49.53
N THR A 497 -43.86 0.59 -49.27
CA THR A 497 -43.58 2.02 -49.65
C THR A 497 -44.28 3.04 -48.69
N SER A 498 -43.83 4.30 -48.73
CA SER A 498 -44.35 5.68 -48.37
C SER A 498 -45.89 5.97 -48.24
N ILE A 499 -46.46 7.17 -47.92
CA ILE A 499 -46.04 8.61 -48.07
C ILE A 499 -46.95 9.68 -47.35
N ILE A 500 -46.42 10.90 -47.01
CA ILE A 500 -47.03 12.28 -46.82
C ILE A 500 -48.24 12.59 -45.87
N ALA A 501 -48.15 13.69 -45.06
CA ALA A 501 -49.14 14.81 -44.81
C ALA A 501 -48.73 15.70 -43.57
N ASN A 502 -48.54 17.05 -43.60
CA ASN A 502 -49.47 18.24 -43.64
C ASN A 502 -50.30 18.52 -42.34
N ARG A 503 -50.62 19.75 -41.83
CA ARG A 503 -50.19 21.18 -42.00
C ARG A 503 -50.95 22.15 -41.00
N PHE A 504 -50.32 23.25 -40.51
CA PHE A 504 -50.91 24.58 -40.07
C PHE A 504 -51.93 24.63 -38.87
N SER A 505 -52.37 25.75 -38.23
CA SER A 505 -51.73 27.06 -37.83
C SER A 505 -52.63 28.01 -36.96
N ALA A 506 -52.05 28.69 -35.94
CA ALA A 506 -52.25 30.11 -35.47
C ALA A 506 -53.54 30.70 -34.80
N ARG A 507 -53.32 31.82 -34.04
CA ARG A 507 -54.22 32.84 -33.39
C ARG A 507 -54.80 32.48 -31.98
N ARG A 508 -54.97 33.36 -30.94
CA ARG A 508 -54.72 34.80 -30.57
C ARG A 508 -56.00 35.63 -30.26
N ILE A 509 -55.86 36.59 -29.31
CA ILE A 509 -56.71 37.76 -28.91
C ILE A 509 -57.38 37.59 -27.53
N ASP A 510 -57.50 38.55 -26.59
CA ASP A 510 -56.61 39.60 -25.98
C ASP A 510 -57.22 39.88 -24.55
N TYR A 511 -57.50 41.03 -23.88
CA TYR A 511 -57.33 42.50 -24.04
C TYR A 511 -57.70 43.25 -22.70
N THR A 512 -57.13 44.44 -22.41
CA THR A 512 -57.54 45.49 -21.39
C THR A 512 -57.44 45.17 -19.88
N LEU A 513 -57.09 46.08 -18.94
CA LEU A 513 -56.59 47.50 -18.88
C LEU A 513 -56.04 47.76 -17.43
N SER A 514 -55.51 48.89 -16.92
CA SER A 514 -55.17 50.26 -17.38
C SER A 514 -54.16 50.95 -16.41
N SER A 515 -53.69 52.17 -16.75
CA SER A 515 -53.40 53.34 -15.85
C SER A 515 -52.23 53.32 -14.82
N ILE A 516 -51.52 54.43 -14.49
CA ILE A 516 -51.37 55.76 -15.13
C ILE A 516 -50.06 56.49 -14.66
N SER A 517 -49.26 57.02 -15.61
CA SER A 517 -48.28 58.16 -15.48
C SER A 517 -47.08 58.08 -14.49
N ALA A 518 -45.98 58.84 -14.66
CA ALA A 518 -45.69 59.96 -15.57
C ALA A 518 -44.22 59.99 -16.11
N PHE A 519 -43.98 60.84 -17.13
CA PHE A 519 -42.73 61.00 -17.90
C PHE A 519 -41.87 62.21 -17.46
N ARG A 520 -40.55 62.17 -17.71
CA ARG A 520 -39.81 63.26 -18.41
C ARG A 520 -38.42 62.86 -18.94
N ILE A 521 -37.78 63.77 -19.69
CA ILE A 521 -36.61 63.57 -20.58
C ILE A 521 -35.68 64.81 -20.54
N ASP A 522 -34.37 64.58 -20.76
CA ASP A 522 -33.27 65.48 -21.22
C ASP A 522 -32.52 66.52 -20.31
N ILE A 523 -31.25 66.75 -20.75
CA ILE A 523 -30.26 67.83 -20.50
C ILE A 523 -29.27 67.66 -19.30
N PRO A 524 -27.92 67.80 -19.52
CA PRO A 524 -26.88 67.58 -18.49
C PRO A 524 -26.16 68.84 -17.96
N LYS A 525 -25.65 68.74 -16.71
CA LYS A 525 -24.48 69.39 -16.04
C LYS A 525 -24.55 69.00 -14.55
N SER A 526 -23.48 68.93 -13.76
CA SER A 526 -22.27 69.76 -13.70
C SER A 526 -20.97 68.97 -13.45
N ASN A 527 -19.83 69.61 -13.68
CA ASN A 527 -18.59 69.26 -12.98
C ASN A 527 -18.71 69.73 -11.53
N ASP A 528 -18.36 68.87 -10.57
CA ASP A 528 -17.36 69.12 -9.52
C ASP A 528 -17.41 67.99 -8.49
N ASP A 529 -16.49 67.03 -8.64
CA ASP A 529 -15.90 66.23 -7.55
C ASP A 529 -14.77 65.37 -8.14
N MET A 530 -13.51 65.77 -7.91
CA MET A 530 -12.34 64.94 -8.20
C MET A 530 -12.13 63.98 -7.04
N PRO A 531 -12.25 62.64 -7.23
CA PRO A 531 -11.86 61.71 -6.17
C PRO A 531 -10.36 61.82 -5.93
N SER A 532 -9.95 61.91 -4.65
CA SER A 532 -8.54 61.86 -4.28
C SER A 532 -7.94 60.52 -4.72
N GLU A 533 -6.86 60.56 -5.51
CA GLU A 533 -6.17 59.34 -5.93
C GLU A 533 -5.74 58.51 -4.72
N ALA A 534 -6.09 57.23 -4.72
CA ALA A 534 -5.66 56.31 -3.67
C ALA A 534 -4.13 56.18 -3.69
N PRO A 535 -3.44 56.14 -2.53
CA PRO A 535 -1.99 56.12 -2.48
C PRO A 535 -1.42 54.90 -3.21
N GLN A 536 -0.40 55.13 -4.03
CA GLN A 536 0.19 54.12 -4.89
C GLN A 536 0.83 53.00 -4.05
N LYS A 537 0.28 51.78 -4.15
CA LYS A 537 0.78 50.61 -3.41
C LYS A 537 2.21 50.26 -3.83
N ILE A 538 3.01 49.71 -2.90
CA ILE A 538 4.43 49.42 -3.14
C ILE A 538 4.74 47.93 -3.03
N ALA A 539 5.48 47.40 -4.00
CA ALA A 539 6.05 46.05 -4.00
C ALA A 539 7.59 46.08 -3.87
N ILE A 540 8.13 45.25 -2.98
CA ILE A 540 9.58 44.97 -2.88
C ILE A 540 9.88 43.58 -3.47
N LEU A 541 10.76 43.53 -4.47
CA LEU A 541 11.13 42.31 -5.20
C LEU A 541 12.63 41.99 -5.01
N SER A 542 12.93 40.85 -4.38
CA SER A 542 14.30 40.38 -4.16
C SER A 542 14.34 38.85 -4.21
N VAL A 543 14.42 38.29 -5.41
CA VAL A 543 14.30 36.84 -5.65
C VAL A 543 15.59 36.24 -6.21
N TYR A 544 15.97 35.06 -5.71
CA TYR A 544 17.00 34.22 -6.31
C TYR A 544 16.48 33.50 -7.56
N ASP A 545 15.35 32.78 -7.47
CA ASP A 545 14.67 32.23 -8.64
C ASP A 545 13.81 33.32 -9.30
N LYS A 546 14.00 33.52 -10.61
CA LYS A 546 13.28 34.53 -11.42
C LYS A 546 12.18 33.93 -12.29
N THR A 547 11.85 32.65 -12.10
CA THR A 547 10.67 32.00 -12.73
C THR A 547 9.42 32.86 -12.51
N GLY A 548 8.64 33.11 -13.58
CA GLY A 548 7.42 33.94 -13.53
C GLY A 548 7.59 35.44 -13.24
N LEU A 549 8.81 35.93 -12.94
CA LEU A 549 9.03 37.28 -12.42
C LEU A 549 8.56 38.40 -13.36
N LEU A 550 8.71 38.23 -14.67
CA LEU A 550 8.34 39.26 -15.65
C LEU A 550 6.81 39.40 -15.80
N ASP A 551 6.07 38.29 -15.75
CA ASP A 551 4.60 38.31 -15.78
C ASP A 551 4.03 38.85 -14.47
N LEU A 552 4.65 38.52 -13.32
CA LEU A 552 4.36 39.14 -12.03
C LEU A 552 4.57 40.66 -12.06
N ALA A 553 5.75 41.13 -12.52
CA ALA A 553 6.06 42.56 -12.61
C ALA A 553 5.05 43.29 -13.51
N LYS A 554 4.75 42.73 -14.69
CA LYS A 554 3.73 43.23 -15.63
C LYS A 554 2.33 43.29 -15.00
N GLY A 555 1.94 42.28 -14.23
CA GLY A 555 0.66 42.23 -13.53
C GLY A 555 0.54 43.25 -12.40
N LEU A 556 1.60 43.44 -11.61
CA LEU A 556 1.69 44.46 -10.57
C LEU A 556 1.60 45.88 -11.18
N ILE A 557 2.36 46.16 -12.25
CA ILE A 557 2.32 47.46 -12.96
C ILE A 557 0.93 47.75 -13.53
N LYS A 558 0.23 46.74 -14.08
CA LYS A 558 -1.15 46.89 -14.56
C LYS A 558 -2.11 47.39 -13.47
N GLN A 559 -1.83 47.09 -12.20
CA GLN A 559 -2.64 47.51 -11.04
C GLN A 559 -2.03 48.73 -10.31
N ASN A 560 -1.23 49.54 -11.02
CA ASN A 560 -0.57 50.75 -10.50
C ASN A 560 0.28 50.50 -9.24
N VAL A 561 0.96 49.34 -9.14
CA VAL A 561 1.88 49.04 -8.03
C VAL A 561 3.30 49.49 -8.39
N ARG A 562 3.91 50.29 -7.52
CA ARG A 562 5.30 50.76 -7.65
C ARG A 562 6.29 49.62 -7.33
N LEU A 563 7.23 49.35 -8.24
CA LEU A 563 8.21 48.27 -8.09
C LEU A 563 9.56 48.79 -7.56
N LEU A 564 9.95 48.30 -6.39
CA LEU A 564 11.30 48.45 -5.83
C LEU A 564 12.02 47.10 -5.87
N ALA A 565 13.23 47.03 -6.43
CA ALA A 565 13.98 45.77 -6.53
C ALA A 565 15.46 45.93 -6.19
N SER A 566 16.23 44.83 -6.13
CA SER A 566 17.68 44.90 -5.91
C SER A 566 18.50 44.00 -6.84
N GLY A 567 19.66 44.52 -7.26
CA GLY A 567 20.69 43.79 -8.02
C GLY A 567 20.15 43.13 -9.28
N GLY A 568 20.41 41.84 -9.45
CA GLY A 568 19.94 41.06 -10.61
C GLY A 568 18.43 41.02 -10.80
N THR A 569 17.63 41.27 -9.74
CA THR A 569 16.16 41.37 -9.84
C THR A 569 15.76 42.67 -10.54
N ALA A 570 16.33 43.80 -10.12
CA ALA A 570 16.10 45.11 -10.73
C ALA A 570 16.60 45.13 -12.18
N ARG A 571 17.77 44.55 -12.43
CA ARG A 571 18.37 44.47 -13.77
C ARG A 571 17.46 43.74 -14.76
N LEU A 572 16.96 42.55 -14.42
CA LEU A 572 16.14 41.74 -15.32
C LEU A 572 14.79 42.41 -15.66
N ILE A 573 14.13 43.04 -14.68
CA ILE A 573 12.86 43.76 -14.90
C ILE A 573 13.09 44.99 -15.80
N ARG A 574 14.21 45.70 -15.60
CA ARG A 574 14.62 46.88 -16.38
C ARG A 574 15.06 46.52 -17.82
N GLU A 575 15.78 45.42 -17.99
CA GLU A 575 16.17 44.85 -19.30
C GLU A 575 14.94 44.41 -20.11
N ALA A 576 13.85 44.00 -19.45
CA ALA A 576 12.55 43.71 -20.07
C ALA A 576 11.70 44.97 -20.39
N GLY A 577 12.21 46.18 -20.11
CA GLY A 577 11.53 47.44 -20.43
C GLY A 577 10.47 47.89 -19.42
N PHE A 578 10.37 47.24 -18.25
CA PHE A 578 9.42 47.62 -17.21
C PHE A 578 10.00 48.67 -16.24
N PRO A 579 9.19 49.65 -15.76
CA PRO A 579 9.62 50.59 -14.72
C PRO A 579 9.92 49.86 -13.40
N VAL A 580 11.14 50.06 -12.89
CA VAL A 580 11.59 49.52 -11.61
C VAL A 580 12.70 50.41 -11.02
N GLU A 581 12.55 50.76 -9.75
CA GLU A 581 13.56 51.48 -8.97
C GLU A 581 14.43 50.49 -8.18
N ASP A 582 15.68 50.87 -7.91
CA ASP A 582 16.53 50.13 -6.98
C ASP A 582 16.18 50.49 -5.52
N VAL A 583 16.25 49.54 -4.58
CA VAL A 583 15.95 49.75 -3.15
C VAL A 583 16.77 50.89 -2.52
N SER A 584 17.93 51.23 -3.07
CA SER A 584 18.72 52.41 -2.69
C SER A 584 17.96 53.74 -2.84
N ALA A 585 16.93 53.82 -3.69
CA ALA A 585 16.07 55.00 -3.81
C ALA A 585 15.29 55.33 -2.53
N ILE A 586 14.91 54.31 -1.74
CA ILE A 586 14.22 54.51 -0.45
C ILE A 586 15.17 54.46 0.76
N THR A 587 16.30 53.74 0.69
CA THR A 587 17.26 53.70 1.81
C THR A 587 18.24 54.87 1.81
N LYS A 588 18.54 55.45 0.64
CA LYS A 588 19.64 56.42 0.40
C LYS A 588 21.03 55.88 0.77
N ALA A 589 21.15 54.59 1.04
CA ALA A 589 22.39 53.91 1.41
C ALA A 589 23.05 53.27 0.17
N PRO A 590 24.39 53.32 0.05
CA PRO A 590 25.11 52.61 -1.00
C PRO A 590 25.07 51.10 -0.77
N GLU A 591 25.30 50.31 -1.83
CA GLU A 591 25.53 48.87 -1.69
C GLU A 591 26.89 48.62 -1.01
N MET A 592 26.88 47.84 0.07
CA MET A 592 28.05 47.59 0.92
C MET A 592 28.22 46.08 1.17
N LEU A 593 29.46 45.68 1.51
CA LEU A 593 29.82 44.30 1.87
C LEU A 593 29.35 43.28 0.81
N SER A 594 29.62 43.57 -0.46
CA SER A 594 29.20 42.74 -1.61
C SER A 594 27.70 42.41 -1.64
N GLY A 595 26.85 43.35 -1.22
CA GLY A 595 25.40 43.22 -1.24
C GLY A 595 24.77 42.60 0.02
N ARG A 596 25.56 42.13 1.00
CA ARG A 596 25.07 41.46 2.23
C ARG A 596 24.08 42.28 3.06
N VAL A 597 24.16 43.62 3.01
CA VAL A 597 23.38 44.53 3.88
C VAL A 597 22.41 45.44 3.12
N LYS A 598 22.17 45.17 1.82
CA LYS A 598 21.42 46.04 0.90
C LYS A 598 19.96 46.35 1.30
N THR A 599 19.30 45.46 2.04
CA THR A 599 17.88 45.59 2.45
C THR A 599 17.68 45.79 3.96
N LEU A 600 18.73 45.62 4.76
CA LEU A 600 18.69 45.67 6.23
C LEU A 600 18.67 47.12 6.74
N HIS A 601 17.62 47.86 6.39
CA HIS A 601 17.49 49.31 6.65
C HIS A 601 16.11 49.67 7.23
N PRO A 602 16.01 50.64 8.16
CA PRO A 602 14.72 51.06 8.71
C PRO A 602 13.69 51.48 7.65
N ALA A 603 14.10 52.19 6.59
CA ALA A 603 13.19 52.58 5.50
C ALA A 603 12.54 51.39 4.75
N VAL A 604 13.16 50.20 4.78
CA VAL A 604 12.57 48.96 4.24
C VAL A 604 11.69 48.28 5.30
N HIS A 605 12.25 48.02 6.49
CA HIS A 605 11.56 47.22 7.48
C HIS A 605 10.43 47.96 8.23
N ALA A 606 10.49 49.28 8.37
CA ALA A 606 9.37 50.06 8.90
C ALA A 606 8.19 50.09 7.91
N GLY A 607 8.44 50.29 6.61
CA GLY A 607 7.39 50.21 5.58
C GLY A 607 6.69 48.85 5.53
N ILE A 608 7.41 47.76 5.83
CA ILE A 608 6.84 46.41 5.96
C ILE A 608 6.14 46.20 7.32
N LEU A 609 6.72 46.63 8.45
CA LEU A 609 6.24 46.30 9.79
C LEU A 609 5.22 47.29 10.39
N ALA A 610 5.09 48.48 9.82
CA ALA A 610 4.10 49.47 10.25
C ALA A 610 2.67 48.93 10.11
N ARG A 611 1.88 49.15 11.15
CA ARG A 611 0.47 48.76 11.24
C ARG A 611 -0.43 49.94 10.84
N ASP A 612 -1.73 49.70 10.78
CA ASP A 612 -2.73 50.74 10.53
C ASP A 612 -3.14 51.37 11.87
N LEU A 613 -2.17 52.02 12.52
CA LEU A 613 -2.30 52.70 13.81
C LEU A 613 -1.76 54.13 13.69
N ALA A 614 -2.43 55.09 14.33
CA ALA A 614 -2.05 56.51 14.28
C ALA A 614 -0.63 56.80 14.83
N SER A 615 -0.07 55.93 15.68
CA SER A 615 1.34 55.98 16.08
C SER A 615 2.27 55.66 14.91
N ASP A 616 2.02 54.55 14.23
CA ASP A 616 2.87 54.01 13.18
C ASP A 616 2.82 54.92 11.94
N GLU A 617 1.64 55.45 11.59
CA GLU A 617 1.49 56.45 10.52
C GLU A 617 2.26 57.74 10.81
N LYS A 618 2.27 58.18 12.08
CA LYS A 618 3.02 59.36 12.50
C LYS A 618 4.53 59.12 12.37
N ASP A 619 5.02 57.99 12.86
CA ASP A 619 6.44 57.62 12.77
C ASP A 619 6.90 57.49 11.30
N LEU A 620 6.06 56.89 10.43
CA LEU A 620 6.30 56.83 8.99
C LEU A 620 6.38 58.24 8.36
N ALA A 621 5.44 59.13 8.69
CA ALA A 621 5.39 60.49 8.15
C ALA A 621 6.59 61.34 8.59
N GLU A 622 6.95 61.32 9.89
CA GLU A 622 8.13 62.04 10.39
C GLU A 622 9.43 61.56 9.73
N GLN A 623 9.55 60.26 9.42
CA GLN A 623 10.73 59.69 8.76
C GLN A 623 10.66 59.68 7.23
N ASN A 624 9.56 60.15 6.62
CA ASN A 624 9.30 60.12 5.17
C ASN A 624 9.40 58.69 4.57
N ILE A 625 8.88 57.69 5.27
CA ILE A 625 8.89 56.28 4.87
C ILE A 625 7.48 55.90 4.37
N ASN A 626 7.41 55.27 3.20
CA ASN A 626 6.14 54.75 2.65
C ASN A 626 5.85 53.34 3.15
N LYS A 627 4.57 52.97 3.23
CA LYS A 627 4.15 51.57 3.46
C LYS A 627 4.55 50.68 2.27
N VAL A 628 4.80 49.42 2.57
CA VAL A 628 5.06 48.33 1.60
C VAL A 628 3.95 47.31 1.75
N ASP A 629 3.27 46.99 0.65
CA ASP A 629 2.05 46.16 0.65
C ASP A 629 2.32 44.75 0.14
N TYR A 630 3.30 44.61 -0.76
CA TYR A 630 3.71 43.35 -1.35
C TYR A 630 5.21 43.14 -1.15
N VAL A 631 5.59 41.95 -0.69
CA VAL A 631 7.00 41.52 -0.62
C VAL A 631 7.11 40.21 -1.38
N ILE A 632 8.00 40.17 -2.37
CA ILE A 632 8.24 38.99 -3.21
C ILE A 632 9.71 38.62 -3.08
N CYS A 633 9.97 37.53 -2.36
CA CYS A 633 11.32 37.16 -1.94
C CYS A 633 11.42 35.64 -1.73
N ASN A 634 12.27 35.00 -2.54
CA ASN A 634 12.69 33.61 -2.39
C ASN A 634 14.21 33.58 -2.16
N LEU A 635 14.67 32.62 -1.35
CA LEU A 635 16.02 32.61 -0.78
C LEU A 635 17.07 32.03 -1.73
N TYR A 636 18.34 32.29 -1.43
CA TYR A 636 19.48 31.63 -2.09
C TYR A 636 19.40 30.11 -1.90
N PRO A 637 19.85 29.28 -2.86
CA PRO A 637 19.61 27.85 -2.88
C PRO A 637 20.61 27.10 -2.00
N PHE A 638 20.63 27.39 -0.70
CA PHE A 638 21.58 26.83 0.26
C PHE A 638 21.59 25.29 0.21
N LYS A 639 20.41 24.66 0.10
CA LYS A 639 20.24 23.20 -0.05
C LYS A 639 21.00 22.65 -1.27
N ASP A 640 20.98 23.35 -2.40
CA ASP A 640 21.71 22.95 -3.61
C ASP A 640 23.21 23.29 -3.51
N THR A 641 23.55 24.43 -2.90
CA THR A 641 24.94 24.79 -2.61
C THR A 641 25.63 23.74 -1.75
N VAL A 642 24.99 23.26 -0.66
CA VAL A 642 25.59 22.20 0.18
C VAL A 642 25.54 20.80 -0.44
N ALA A 643 24.81 20.63 -1.55
CA ALA A 643 24.82 19.41 -2.36
C ALA A 643 25.93 19.40 -3.43
N LYS A 644 26.58 20.55 -3.72
CA LYS A 644 27.72 20.63 -4.65
C LYS A 644 28.88 19.75 -4.17
N ILE A 645 29.49 19.02 -5.10
CA ILE A 645 30.65 18.16 -4.82
C ILE A 645 31.81 19.03 -4.29
N ASN A 646 32.43 18.59 -3.19
CA ASN A 646 33.56 19.25 -2.52
C ASN A 646 33.31 20.67 -1.95
N VAL A 647 32.05 21.10 -1.78
CA VAL A 647 31.72 22.40 -1.17
C VAL A 647 32.41 22.62 0.19
N THR A 648 33.18 23.70 0.26
CA THR A 648 33.91 24.13 1.46
C THR A 648 32.98 24.81 2.46
N ILE A 649 33.46 25.02 3.69
CA ILE A 649 32.68 25.72 4.71
C ILE A 649 32.51 27.22 4.35
N PRO A 650 33.55 27.96 3.90
CA PRO A 650 33.38 29.34 3.46
C PRO A 650 32.36 29.50 2.32
N GLU A 651 32.43 28.69 1.26
CA GLU A 651 31.47 28.77 0.13
C GLU A 651 30.02 28.55 0.57
N ALA A 652 29.77 27.63 1.52
CA ALA A 652 28.44 27.45 2.08
C ALA A 652 28.01 28.64 2.97
N VAL A 653 28.94 29.26 3.71
CA VAL A 653 28.67 30.43 4.58
C VAL A 653 28.35 31.69 3.76
N GLU A 654 28.98 31.91 2.61
CA GLU A 654 28.67 33.04 1.72
C GLU A 654 27.25 32.98 1.15
N GLU A 655 26.67 31.78 1.05
CA GLU A 655 25.34 31.52 0.47
C GLU A 655 24.21 31.48 1.52
N ILE A 656 24.49 31.92 2.77
CA ILE A 656 23.49 32.11 3.83
C ILE A 656 22.88 33.51 3.70
N ASP A 657 21.62 33.56 3.24
CA ASP A 657 20.90 34.81 3.02
C ASP A 657 20.32 35.39 4.32
N ILE A 658 20.89 36.50 4.78
CA ILE A 658 20.39 37.27 5.93
C ILE A 658 19.28 38.25 5.51
N GLY A 659 19.38 38.83 4.31
CA GLY A 659 18.51 39.91 3.85
C GLY A 659 17.13 39.40 3.45
N GLY A 660 17.08 38.32 2.67
CA GLY A 660 15.85 37.66 2.25
C GLY A 660 15.09 37.05 3.42
N VAL A 661 15.76 36.31 4.31
CA VAL A 661 15.13 35.75 5.52
C VAL A 661 14.51 36.86 6.38
N THR A 662 15.18 38.00 6.53
CA THR A 662 14.63 39.14 7.29
C THR A 662 13.44 39.80 6.59
N LEU A 663 13.45 39.93 5.25
CA LEU A 663 12.30 40.41 4.47
C LEU A 663 11.08 39.49 4.61
N ILE A 664 11.27 38.18 4.38
CA ILE A 664 10.21 37.16 4.43
C ILE A 664 9.58 37.13 5.82
N ARG A 665 10.38 37.07 6.89
CA ARG A 665 9.87 37.03 8.29
C ARG A 665 9.21 38.35 8.71
N ALA A 666 9.68 39.50 8.22
CA ALA A 666 9.03 40.78 8.50
C ALA A 666 7.65 40.88 7.85
N ALA A 667 7.54 40.49 6.58
CA ALA A 667 6.28 40.51 5.84
C ALA A 667 5.28 39.48 6.40
N ALA A 668 5.71 38.24 6.64
CA ALA A 668 4.89 37.19 7.24
C ALA A 668 4.44 37.52 8.68
N LYS A 669 5.21 38.30 9.45
CA LYS A 669 4.79 38.83 10.75
C LYS A 669 3.63 39.84 10.63
N ASN A 670 3.62 40.68 9.59
CA ASN A 670 2.62 41.74 9.41
C ASN A 670 1.55 41.40 8.36
N HIS A 671 1.21 40.11 8.21
CA HIS A 671 0.29 39.59 7.19
C HIS A 671 -1.16 40.08 7.31
N SER A 672 -1.51 40.69 8.44
CA SER A 672 -2.73 41.50 8.59
C SER A 672 -2.83 42.58 7.52
N ARG A 673 -1.71 43.15 7.05
CA ARG A 673 -1.64 44.15 5.97
C ARG A 673 -0.83 43.69 4.75
N VAL A 674 0.35 43.10 4.98
CA VAL A 674 1.33 42.81 3.92
C VAL A 674 1.08 41.44 3.29
N THR A 675 1.22 41.34 1.97
CA THR A 675 1.21 40.05 1.24
C THR A 675 2.64 39.61 0.94
N ILE A 676 2.99 38.36 1.27
CA ILE A 676 4.34 37.80 1.12
C ILE A 676 4.34 36.62 0.14
N LEU A 677 5.01 36.74 -1.00
CA LEU A 677 5.17 35.65 -1.97
C LEU A 677 6.60 35.11 -1.90
N SER A 678 6.76 33.89 -1.38
CA SER A 678 8.07 33.21 -1.22
C SER A 678 8.35 32.13 -2.27
N ASP A 679 7.44 31.95 -3.23
CA ASP A 679 7.45 30.85 -4.20
C ASP A 679 6.83 31.32 -5.53
N PRO A 680 7.49 31.11 -6.70
CA PRO A 680 6.93 31.43 -8.01
C PRO A 680 5.60 30.76 -8.35
N GLU A 681 5.26 29.60 -7.77
CA GLU A 681 3.99 28.92 -8.06
C GLU A 681 2.77 29.76 -7.63
N ASP A 682 2.91 30.57 -6.57
CA ASP A 682 1.82 31.41 -6.05
C ASP A 682 1.49 32.61 -6.95
N TYR A 683 2.40 33.01 -7.85
CA TYR A 683 2.29 34.27 -8.60
C TYR A 683 1.04 34.33 -9.49
N HIS A 684 0.60 33.18 -10.04
CA HIS A 684 -0.54 33.13 -10.95
C HIS A 684 -1.88 33.41 -10.24
N ASP A 685 -2.08 32.83 -9.06
CA ASP A 685 -3.32 32.99 -8.29
C ASP A 685 -3.35 34.32 -7.55
N PHE A 686 -2.21 34.77 -7.00
CA PHE A 686 -2.05 36.13 -6.49
C PHE A 686 -2.45 37.20 -7.52
N LEU A 687 -2.06 37.04 -8.79
CA LEU A 687 -2.43 38.00 -9.85
C LEU A 687 -3.93 38.00 -10.20
N LYS A 688 -4.68 36.91 -9.90
CA LYS A 688 -6.15 36.88 -10.03
C LYS A 688 -6.79 37.66 -8.89
N GLU A 689 -6.43 37.33 -7.65
CA GLU A 689 -6.91 38.01 -6.43
C GLU A 689 -6.62 39.52 -6.50
N LEU A 690 -5.42 39.90 -6.95
CA LEU A 690 -5.04 41.31 -7.15
C LEU A 690 -5.88 42.01 -8.23
N ALA A 691 -6.40 41.27 -9.21
CA ALA A 691 -7.29 41.82 -10.24
C ALA A 691 -8.76 41.89 -9.81
N GLU A 692 -9.15 41.17 -8.76
CA GLU A 692 -10.46 41.27 -8.12
C GLU A 692 -10.51 42.42 -7.08
N GLY A 693 -9.35 42.87 -6.60
CA GLY A 693 -9.16 44.18 -5.95
C GLY A 693 -8.34 44.13 -4.66
N GLU A 694 -8.54 43.09 -3.85
CA GLU A 694 -7.79 42.84 -2.61
C GLU A 694 -7.48 41.35 -2.42
N ILE A 695 -6.29 41.07 -1.88
CA ILE A 695 -5.89 39.71 -1.50
C ILE A 695 -6.64 39.30 -0.23
N PRO A 696 -7.42 38.21 -0.20
CA PRO A 696 -8.19 37.81 0.98
C PRO A 696 -7.31 37.60 2.22
N GLU A 697 -7.80 37.97 3.41
CA GLU A 697 -7.03 37.82 4.67
C GLU A 697 -6.58 36.37 4.88
N LYS A 698 -7.48 35.40 4.65
CA LYS A 698 -7.17 33.96 4.69
C LYS A 698 -6.00 33.59 3.77
N GLN A 699 -5.90 34.21 2.60
CA GLN A 699 -4.79 33.95 1.68
C GLN A 699 -3.50 34.60 2.18
N ARG A 700 -3.55 35.83 2.72
CA ARG A 700 -2.38 36.45 3.40
C ARG A 700 -1.89 35.60 4.57
N GLN A 701 -2.78 34.97 5.34
CA GLN A 701 -2.44 34.00 6.39
C GLN A 701 -1.77 32.74 5.83
N LEU A 702 -2.26 32.16 4.72
CA LEU A 702 -1.66 30.99 4.07
C LEU A 702 -0.28 31.30 3.45
N TYR A 703 -0.14 32.45 2.79
CA TYR A 703 1.12 32.98 2.30
C TYR A 703 2.12 33.21 3.46
N ALA A 704 1.68 33.75 4.59
CA ALA A 704 2.51 33.91 5.79
C ALA A 704 2.95 32.59 6.42
N LEU A 705 2.07 31.57 6.42
CA LEU A 705 2.41 30.21 6.83
C LEU A 705 3.50 29.63 5.91
N LYS A 706 3.30 29.68 4.58
CA LYS A 706 4.27 29.21 3.58
C LYS A 706 5.63 29.91 3.72
N ALA A 707 5.61 31.23 3.94
CA ALA A 707 6.78 32.06 4.20
C ALA A 707 7.55 31.64 5.48
N PHE A 708 6.85 31.44 6.61
CA PHE A 708 7.50 30.97 7.83
C PHE A 708 8.05 29.54 7.69
N THR A 709 7.28 28.63 7.09
CA THR A 709 7.74 27.26 6.76
C THR A 709 9.00 27.30 5.90
N HIS A 710 9.04 28.11 4.83
CA HIS A 710 10.22 28.26 3.98
C HIS A 710 11.47 28.68 4.78
N THR A 711 11.34 29.64 5.70
CA THR A 711 12.47 30.05 6.57
C THR A 711 12.87 29.01 7.60
N ALA A 712 11.92 28.25 8.17
CA ALA A 712 12.22 27.15 9.08
C ALA A 712 12.96 25.99 8.37
N ASP A 713 12.55 25.68 7.13
CA ASP A 713 13.19 24.68 6.26
C ASP A 713 14.63 25.09 5.86
N TYR A 714 14.86 26.40 5.73
CA TYR A 714 16.15 27.00 5.41
C TYR A 714 17.11 26.93 6.60
N ASP A 715 16.69 27.44 7.77
CA ASP A 715 17.47 27.37 9.01
C ASP A 715 17.74 25.93 9.45
N THR A 716 16.81 25.00 9.20
CA THR A 716 17.01 23.56 9.46
C THR A 716 18.16 23.02 8.62
N ALA A 717 18.18 23.30 7.30
CA ALA A 717 19.25 22.87 6.40
C ALA A 717 20.63 23.45 6.78
N ILE A 718 20.67 24.73 7.19
CA ILE A 718 21.89 25.37 7.71
C ILE A 718 22.36 24.68 9.00
N SER A 719 21.44 24.43 9.93
CA SER A 719 21.77 23.80 11.22
C SER A 719 22.32 22.38 11.03
N ASP A 720 21.76 21.58 10.11
CA ASP A 720 22.22 20.22 9.85
C ASP A 720 23.52 20.17 9.03
N PHE A 721 23.79 21.16 8.17
CA PHE A 721 25.11 21.31 7.56
C PHE A 721 26.19 21.56 8.62
N PHE A 722 25.96 22.49 9.54
CA PHE A 722 26.91 22.77 10.61
C PHE A 722 27.01 21.62 11.63
N ARG A 723 25.90 20.96 11.99
CA ARG A 723 25.89 19.76 12.84
C ARG A 723 26.78 18.67 12.24
N LYS A 724 26.68 18.44 10.92
CA LYS A 724 27.48 17.46 10.18
C LYS A 724 28.96 17.85 10.06
N LYS A 725 29.28 19.14 9.95
CA LYS A 725 30.66 19.64 9.78
C LYS A 725 31.41 19.83 11.12
N TYR A 726 30.72 20.18 12.20
CA TYR A 726 31.32 20.53 13.50
C TYR A 726 31.04 19.54 14.64
N ALA A 727 30.02 18.69 14.52
CA ALA A 727 29.61 17.72 15.56
C ALA A 727 29.21 16.35 14.99
N GLY A 728 29.65 16.07 13.75
CA GLY A 728 29.39 14.83 12.99
C GLY A 728 30.36 13.67 13.29
N ASP A 729 31.23 13.88 14.27
CA ASP A 729 32.19 12.93 14.85
C ASP A 729 31.53 11.95 15.86
N GLY A 730 30.22 12.09 16.09
CA GLY A 730 29.48 11.42 17.14
C GLY A 730 29.12 12.34 18.31
N THR A 731 29.53 13.61 18.32
CA THR A 731 29.18 14.55 19.40
C THR A 731 27.69 14.90 19.40
N GLN A 732 27.13 15.34 18.26
CA GLN A 732 25.68 15.61 18.12
C GLN A 732 25.03 14.87 16.94
N GLN A 733 25.83 14.39 15.99
CA GLN A 733 25.39 13.64 14.82
C GLN A 733 26.36 12.50 14.53
N LEU A 734 25.80 11.37 14.09
CA LEU A 734 26.54 10.20 13.66
C LEU A 734 26.04 9.78 12.27
N SER A 735 26.95 9.77 11.29
CA SER A 735 26.64 9.29 9.93
C SER A 735 26.47 7.76 9.92
N LEU A 736 25.44 7.27 9.24
CA LEU A 736 25.10 5.85 9.16
C LEU A 736 25.31 5.33 7.74
N ARG A 737 25.65 4.04 7.61
CA ARG A 737 25.97 3.40 6.32
C ARG A 737 24.80 3.40 5.32
N TYR A 738 23.58 3.33 5.84
CA TYR A 738 22.28 3.40 5.16
C TYR A 738 21.18 3.44 6.25
N GLY A 739 19.92 3.66 5.85
CA GLY A 739 18.72 3.61 6.71
C GLY A 739 18.32 2.17 7.08
N THR A 740 17.02 1.87 7.08
CA THR A 740 16.54 0.50 7.34
C THR A 740 17.08 -0.51 6.32
N ASN A 741 17.19 -0.12 5.04
CA ASN A 741 17.64 -0.98 3.95
C ASN A 741 18.86 -0.40 3.20
N PRO A 742 19.76 -1.23 2.61
CA PRO A 742 21.00 -0.78 1.96
C PRO A 742 20.87 0.25 0.82
N HIS A 743 19.70 0.39 0.21
CA HIS A 743 19.42 1.39 -0.83
C HIS A 743 19.01 2.76 -0.27
N GLN A 744 18.59 2.84 1.00
CA GLN A 744 18.14 4.09 1.64
C GLN A 744 19.38 4.86 2.12
N LYS A 745 19.85 5.81 1.30
CA LYS A 745 21.03 6.65 1.58
C LYS A 745 20.74 8.10 1.15
N PRO A 746 21.29 9.11 1.83
CA PRO A 746 22.10 9.03 3.06
C PRO A 746 21.25 8.63 4.30
N ALA A 747 21.92 8.42 5.43
CA ALA A 747 21.27 8.25 6.73
C ALA A 747 22.18 8.76 7.86
N SER A 748 21.58 9.26 8.95
CA SER A 748 22.29 9.64 10.17
C SER A 748 21.35 9.58 11.37
N ALA A 749 21.92 9.44 12.57
CA ALA A 749 21.23 9.74 13.84
C ALA A 749 21.78 11.06 14.40
N PHE A 750 20.93 11.89 15.00
CA PHE A 750 21.35 13.18 15.56
C PHE A 750 20.44 13.66 16.71
N VAL A 751 20.90 14.69 17.40
CA VAL A 751 20.15 15.48 18.38
C VAL A 751 20.36 16.98 18.11
N THR A 752 19.40 17.81 18.50
CA THR A 752 19.41 19.25 18.19
C THR A 752 20.20 20.09 19.21
N ASN A 753 19.90 19.91 20.51
CA ASN A 753 20.30 20.84 21.58
C ASN A 753 21.12 20.18 22.70
N ARG A 754 21.67 18.98 22.47
CA ARG A 754 22.45 18.18 23.43
C ARG A 754 23.51 17.36 22.67
N ASN A 755 24.39 16.66 23.39
CA ASN A 755 25.22 15.62 22.79
C ASN A 755 24.42 14.31 22.62
N LEU A 756 24.85 13.43 21.72
CA LEU A 756 24.32 12.08 21.62
C LEU A 756 24.54 11.33 22.95
N PRO A 757 23.54 10.57 23.46
CA PRO A 757 23.63 9.96 24.78
C PRO A 757 24.53 8.71 24.83
N PHE A 758 25.19 8.35 23.74
CA PHE A 758 26.05 7.17 23.66
C PHE A 758 27.39 7.45 22.97
N LYS A 759 28.43 6.70 23.37
CA LYS A 759 29.76 6.68 22.77
C LYS A 759 30.03 5.34 22.11
N VAL A 760 30.67 5.35 20.94
CA VAL A 760 31.10 4.12 20.25
C VAL A 760 32.47 3.69 20.77
N LEU A 761 32.53 2.57 21.48
CA LEU A 761 33.77 1.99 22.02
C LEU A 761 34.37 0.89 21.11
N GLY A 762 33.59 0.41 20.14
CA GLY A 762 33.98 -0.60 19.15
C GLY A 762 32.95 -0.76 18.04
N GLY A 763 33.39 -1.18 16.85
CA GLY A 763 32.53 -1.36 15.69
C GLY A 763 31.96 -0.05 15.12
N SER A 764 30.82 -0.13 14.43
CA SER A 764 30.07 1.03 13.94
C SER A 764 28.56 0.69 13.82
N PRO A 765 27.65 1.49 14.40
CA PRO A 765 26.23 1.16 14.38
C PRO A 765 25.64 1.29 12.96
N GLY A 766 24.67 0.43 12.64
CA GLY A 766 23.70 0.64 11.57
C GLY A 766 22.41 1.25 12.10
N TYR A 767 21.52 1.68 11.21
CA TYR A 767 20.22 2.27 11.57
C TYR A 767 19.38 1.33 12.44
N ILE A 768 19.21 0.07 12.01
CA ILE A 768 18.48 -0.95 12.78
C ILE A 768 19.14 -1.20 14.15
N ASN A 769 20.48 -1.20 14.24
CA ASN A 769 21.13 -1.37 15.55
C ASN A 769 20.80 -0.21 16.52
N LEU A 770 20.59 1.01 16.03
CA LEU A 770 20.13 2.11 16.88
C LEU A 770 18.64 1.99 17.24
N LEU A 771 17.78 1.47 16.35
CA LEU A 771 16.39 1.15 16.69
C LEU A 771 16.31 0.08 17.79
N ASP A 772 17.12 -0.97 17.69
CA ASP A 772 17.23 -2.00 18.74
C ASP A 772 17.79 -1.38 20.05
N VAL A 773 18.94 -0.70 20.01
CA VAL A 773 19.60 -0.08 21.18
C VAL A 773 18.67 0.89 21.93
N LEU A 774 17.96 1.76 21.21
CA LEU A 774 17.17 2.83 21.81
C LEU A 774 15.83 2.34 22.41
N ASN A 775 15.43 1.09 22.14
CA ASN A 775 14.32 0.41 22.83
C ASN A 775 14.82 -0.58 23.89
N ALA A 776 15.94 -1.26 23.64
CA ALA A 776 16.55 -2.18 24.59
C ALA A 776 17.12 -1.48 25.84
N TRP A 777 17.73 -0.29 25.66
CA TRP A 777 18.27 0.50 26.75
C TRP A 777 17.22 0.94 27.80
N PRO A 778 16.11 1.61 27.43
CA PRO A 778 15.11 2.01 28.41
C PRO A 778 14.42 0.80 29.07
N LEU A 779 14.24 -0.33 28.37
CA LEU A 779 13.73 -1.57 28.97
C LEU A 779 14.61 -2.00 30.16
N VAL A 780 15.93 -2.16 29.96
CA VAL A 780 16.82 -2.61 31.05
C VAL A 780 17.04 -1.54 32.12
N LYS A 781 16.96 -0.25 31.77
CA LYS A 781 16.98 0.85 32.75
C LYS A 781 15.76 0.78 33.67
N GLU A 782 14.56 0.66 33.10
CA GLU A 782 13.31 0.58 33.87
C GLU A 782 13.21 -0.72 34.70
N LEU A 783 13.75 -1.85 34.23
CA LEU A 783 13.83 -3.08 35.06
C LEU A 783 14.73 -2.93 36.29
N ASP A 784 15.91 -2.31 36.14
CA ASP A 784 16.86 -2.06 37.22
C ASP A 784 16.29 -1.06 38.24
N GLU A 785 15.62 -0.01 37.75
CA GLU A 785 14.97 1.02 38.56
C GLU A 785 13.69 0.52 39.27
N ALA A 786 12.93 -0.39 38.66
CA ALA A 786 11.69 -0.92 39.24
C ALA A 786 11.88 -2.11 40.20
N LEU A 787 12.97 -2.89 40.05
CA LEU A 787 13.19 -4.13 40.81
C LEU A 787 14.51 -4.12 41.62
N GLY A 788 15.46 -3.22 41.36
CA GLY A 788 16.73 -3.14 42.09
C GLY A 788 17.78 -4.19 41.72
N TYR A 789 17.51 -5.05 40.73
CA TYR A 789 18.43 -6.08 40.23
C TYR A 789 19.17 -5.62 38.96
N PRO A 790 20.38 -6.15 38.68
CA PRO A 790 20.98 -6.02 37.35
C PRO A 790 20.05 -6.61 36.29
N ALA A 791 19.82 -5.88 35.19
CA ALA A 791 18.89 -6.28 34.13
C ALA A 791 19.57 -6.40 32.77
N ALA A 792 19.05 -7.29 31.93
CA ALA A 792 19.54 -7.56 30.59
C ALA A 792 18.40 -7.79 29.60
N ALA A 793 18.60 -7.42 28.33
CA ALA A 793 17.68 -7.71 27.24
C ALA A 793 18.44 -8.14 25.98
N SER A 794 17.88 -9.10 25.26
CA SER A 794 18.26 -9.53 23.91
C SER A 794 17.23 -8.99 22.94
N PHE A 795 17.61 -8.07 22.05
CA PHE A 795 16.72 -7.47 21.05
C PHE A 795 16.98 -7.97 19.64
N LYS A 796 15.90 -8.09 18.87
CA LYS A 796 15.94 -8.40 17.45
C LYS A 796 14.77 -7.71 16.73
N HIS A 797 15.06 -6.89 15.72
CA HIS A 797 14.06 -6.21 14.91
C HIS A 797 13.07 -5.35 15.74
N VAL A 798 13.61 -4.53 16.65
CA VAL A 798 12.87 -3.57 17.48
C VAL A 798 11.87 -4.25 18.43
N SER A 799 12.20 -5.44 18.92
CA SER A 799 11.48 -6.11 20.02
C SER A 799 12.41 -7.05 20.80
N PRO A 800 12.15 -7.31 22.09
CA PRO A 800 12.91 -8.26 22.88
C PRO A 800 12.65 -9.70 22.42
N ALA A 801 13.70 -10.42 22.02
CA ALA A 801 13.72 -11.88 21.96
C ALA A 801 13.65 -12.48 23.38
N GLY A 802 14.13 -11.73 24.38
CA GLY A 802 13.89 -11.98 25.80
C GLY A 802 14.50 -10.87 26.66
N ALA A 803 13.98 -10.70 27.87
CA ALA A 803 14.49 -9.77 28.88
C ALA A 803 14.43 -10.43 30.27
N ALA A 804 15.33 -10.04 31.17
CA ALA A 804 15.43 -10.64 32.50
C ALA A 804 16.19 -9.76 33.51
N ILE A 805 16.03 -10.10 34.78
CA ILE A 805 16.85 -9.61 35.90
C ILE A 805 17.74 -10.71 36.50
N GLY A 806 18.73 -10.29 37.27
CA GLY A 806 19.77 -11.13 37.89
C GLY A 806 19.29 -11.95 39.08
N VAL A 807 18.35 -12.88 38.85
CA VAL A 807 17.94 -13.92 39.80
C VAL A 807 18.84 -15.15 39.62
N PRO A 808 19.37 -15.75 40.71
CA PRO A 808 20.22 -16.95 40.68
C PRO A 808 19.74 -18.05 39.74
N LEU A 809 20.68 -18.70 39.06
CA LEU A 809 20.42 -19.81 38.15
C LEU A 809 20.53 -21.14 38.90
N SER A 810 19.50 -21.97 38.79
CA SER A 810 19.59 -23.39 39.15
C SER A 810 20.52 -24.15 38.20
N GLU A 811 21.05 -25.30 38.64
CA GLU A 811 21.90 -26.17 37.82
C GLU A 811 21.23 -26.67 36.53
N GLN A 812 19.89 -26.73 36.52
CA GLN A 812 19.11 -27.06 35.32
C GLN A 812 19.05 -25.87 34.35
N GLU A 813 18.85 -24.64 34.85
CA GLU A 813 18.90 -23.41 34.04
C GLU A 813 20.31 -23.15 33.47
N LYS A 814 21.39 -23.40 34.24
CA LYS A 814 22.77 -23.32 33.76
C LYS A 814 23.02 -24.20 32.53
N LYS A 815 22.40 -25.38 32.48
CA LYS A 815 22.42 -26.30 31.32
C LYS A 815 21.54 -25.83 30.17
N VAL A 816 20.28 -25.48 30.44
CA VAL A 816 19.30 -25.03 29.43
C VAL A 816 19.72 -23.72 28.73
N TYR A 817 20.54 -22.89 29.40
CA TYR A 817 21.11 -21.67 28.85
C TYR A 817 22.55 -21.83 28.33
N MET A 818 23.16 -23.01 28.51
CA MET A 818 24.54 -23.34 28.11
C MET A 818 25.54 -22.33 28.71
N VAL A 819 25.58 -22.24 30.03
CA VAL A 819 26.49 -21.36 30.79
C VAL A 819 27.14 -22.06 31.99
N GLU A 820 26.94 -23.37 32.16
CA GLU A 820 27.56 -24.16 33.24
C GLU A 820 29.11 -24.09 33.25
N GLU A 821 29.73 -23.76 32.12
CA GLU A 821 31.19 -23.61 31.98
C GLU A 821 31.69 -22.14 32.07
N ILE A 822 30.94 -21.28 32.77
CA ILE A 822 31.28 -19.86 32.97
C ILE A 822 31.74 -19.62 34.43
N GLU A 823 33.05 -19.53 34.62
CA GLU A 823 33.67 -19.13 35.89
C GLU A 823 33.17 -17.74 36.34
N GLY A 824 32.76 -17.62 37.61
CA GLY A 824 32.26 -16.38 38.20
C GLY A 824 30.77 -16.08 37.94
N LEU A 825 30.04 -17.00 37.28
CA LEU A 825 28.62 -16.82 36.95
C LEU A 825 27.74 -16.57 38.18
N ASP A 826 27.92 -17.36 39.25
CA ASP A 826 27.07 -17.27 40.46
C ASP A 826 27.28 -15.98 41.26
N GLN A 827 28.41 -15.28 41.05
CA GLN A 827 28.72 -13.98 41.64
C GLN A 827 28.27 -12.79 40.75
N SER A 828 27.90 -13.04 39.48
CA SER A 828 27.48 -12.02 38.52
C SER A 828 25.98 -12.09 38.23
N GLY A 829 25.21 -11.25 38.93
CA GLY A 829 23.78 -11.07 38.61
C GLY A 829 23.54 -10.56 37.18
N LEU A 830 24.48 -9.82 36.59
CA LEU A 830 24.35 -9.34 35.21
C LEU A 830 24.57 -10.47 34.18
N ALA A 831 25.52 -11.38 34.43
CA ALA A 831 25.72 -12.56 33.60
C ALA A 831 24.53 -13.52 33.69
N GLN A 832 23.95 -13.68 34.89
CA GLN A 832 22.72 -14.44 35.12
C GLN A 832 21.55 -13.81 34.36
N ALA A 833 21.35 -12.49 34.47
CA ALA A 833 20.31 -11.76 33.72
C ALA A 833 20.47 -11.98 32.21
N TYR A 834 21.67 -11.83 31.65
CA TYR A 834 21.88 -12.03 30.21
C TYR A 834 21.70 -13.49 29.79
N ALA A 835 22.14 -14.45 30.61
CA ALA A 835 21.89 -15.88 30.37
C ALA A 835 20.39 -16.20 30.33
N ARG A 836 19.59 -15.61 31.23
CA ARG A 836 18.12 -15.71 31.23
C ARG A 836 17.50 -15.03 30.01
N ALA A 837 17.89 -13.79 29.70
CA ALA A 837 17.33 -12.99 28.60
C ALA A 837 17.57 -13.62 27.22
N ARG A 838 18.80 -14.06 26.93
CA ARG A 838 19.11 -14.87 25.73
C ARG A 838 18.54 -16.29 25.82
N GLY A 839 18.37 -16.78 27.04
CA GLY A 839 17.88 -18.10 27.37
C GLY A 839 16.41 -18.33 27.05
N ALA A 840 15.59 -17.27 26.99
CA ALA A 840 14.19 -17.33 26.60
C ALA A 840 14.03 -17.96 25.20
N ASP A 841 14.47 -17.26 24.15
CA ASP A 841 14.45 -17.72 22.76
C ASP A 841 15.85 -17.61 22.14
N ARG A 842 16.54 -18.75 22.04
CA ARG A 842 17.92 -18.83 21.49
C ARG A 842 17.99 -18.60 19.98
N MET A 843 16.90 -18.81 19.25
CA MET A 843 16.86 -18.64 17.79
C MET A 843 16.57 -17.19 17.41
N SER A 844 15.59 -16.54 18.05
CA SER A 844 15.35 -15.10 17.90
C SER A 844 16.54 -14.26 18.38
N SER A 845 17.29 -14.74 19.38
CA SER A 845 18.51 -14.09 19.87
C SER A 845 19.75 -14.28 18.95
N PHE A 846 19.62 -14.90 17.78
CA PHE A 846 20.76 -15.10 16.87
C PHE A 846 21.14 -13.79 16.16
N GLY A 847 22.30 -13.23 16.51
CA GLY A 847 22.68 -11.88 16.05
C GLY A 847 21.83 -10.79 16.71
N ASP A 848 21.51 -10.96 17.99
CA ASP A 848 20.82 -9.99 18.82
C ASP A 848 21.61 -8.68 19.02
N VAL A 849 20.90 -7.65 19.47
CA VAL A 849 21.50 -6.46 20.09
C VAL A 849 21.20 -6.53 21.58
N ILE A 850 22.26 -6.48 22.39
CA ILE A 850 22.18 -6.71 23.84
C ILE A 850 22.12 -5.37 24.56
N ALA A 851 21.23 -5.22 25.54
CA ALA A 851 21.29 -4.12 26.51
C ALA A 851 21.52 -4.66 27.93
N LEU A 852 22.29 -3.92 28.72
CA LEU A 852 22.72 -4.28 30.08
C LEU A 852 22.62 -3.04 31.00
N SER A 853 21.93 -3.13 32.14
CA SER A 853 21.59 -1.95 32.96
C SER A 853 22.72 -1.42 33.86
N ARG A 854 23.79 -2.22 34.03
CA ARG A 854 24.96 -1.99 34.88
C ARG A 854 26.25 -2.27 34.11
N GLU A 855 27.39 -1.94 34.70
CA GLU A 855 28.71 -2.16 34.10
C GLU A 855 28.93 -3.63 33.73
N VAL A 856 29.44 -3.86 32.51
CA VAL A 856 29.67 -5.22 32.00
C VAL A 856 30.94 -5.81 32.60
N ASP A 857 30.77 -6.93 33.30
CA ASP A 857 31.84 -7.68 33.95
C ASP A 857 32.41 -8.82 33.08
N LEU A 858 33.47 -9.45 33.58
CA LEU A 858 34.17 -10.55 32.93
C LEU A 858 33.26 -11.79 32.69
N PRO A 859 32.45 -12.29 33.64
CA PRO A 859 31.50 -13.38 33.37
C PRO A 859 30.50 -13.05 32.25
N THR A 860 29.92 -11.85 32.25
CA THR A 860 28.98 -11.40 31.20
C THR A 860 29.69 -11.36 29.85
N ALA A 861 30.90 -10.79 29.79
CA ALA A 861 31.71 -10.74 28.57
C ALA A 861 32.16 -12.14 28.08
N LYS A 862 32.41 -13.10 28.98
CA LYS A 862 32.69 -14.51 28.63
C LYS A 862 31.49 -15.18 27.94
N ILE A 863 30.25 -14.92 28.39
CA ILE A 863 29.04 -15.43 27.73
C ILE A 863 28.88 -14.78 26.35
N ILE A 864 28.89 -13.45 26.29
CA ILE A 864 28.75 -12.69 25.04
C ILE A 864 29.84 -13.10 24.04
N GLY A 865 31.08 -13.29 24.51
CA GLY A 865 32.23 -13.75 23.72
C GLY A 865 31.95 -14.99 22.87
N LYS A 866 31.32 -16.01 23.45
CA LYS A 866 31.01 -17.31 22.82
C LYS A 866 29.83 -17.29 21.84
N GLU A 867 28.94 -16.30 21.95
CA GLU A 867 27.64 -16.28 21.26
C GLU A 867 27.62 -15.44 19.97
N VAL A 868 26.65 -15.70 19.07
CA VAL A 868 26.44 -14.87 17.86
C VAL A 868 25.52 -13.71 18.20
N SER A 869 26.07 -12.50 18.14
CA SER A 869 25.42 -11.24 18.50
C SER A 869 25.90 -10.12 17.56
N ASP A 870 25.10 -9.08 17.38
CA ASP A 870 25.37 -7.93 16.52
C ASP A 870 25.96 -6.72 17.27
N GLY A 871 25.61 -6.52 18.54
CA GLY A 871 26.19 -5.47 19.38
C GLY A 871 25.74 -5.51 20.83
N VAL A 872 26.37 -4.68 21.67
CA VAL A 872 26.01 -4.49 23.09
C VAL A 872 26.01 -3.01 23.48
N VAL A 873 25.05 -2.63 24.33
CA VAL A 873 24.96 -1.32 25.00
C VAL A 873 24.90 -1.50 26.52
N ALA A 874 25.66 -0.68 27.26
CA ALA A 874 25.76 -0.69 28.71
C ALA A 874 26.20 0.69 29.25
N PRO A 875 26.06 1.02 30.55
CA PRO A 875 26.58 2.27 31.10
C PRO A 875 28.12 2.30 31.26
N GLY A 876 28.77 1.13 31.28
CA GLY A 876 30.20 0.97 31.51
C GLY A 876 30.66 -0.46 31.20
N TYR A 877 31.96 -0.69 31.17
CA TYR A 877 32.59 -1.98 30.88
C TYR A 877 33.91 -2.06 31.66
N THR A 878 34.19 -3.17 32.35
CA THR A 878 35.54 -3.38 32.90
C THR A 878 36.57 -3.53 31.76
N ALA A 879 37.85 -3.32 32.06
CA ALA A 879 38.91 -3.39 31.04
C ALA A 879 38.99 -4.77 30.36
N GLU A 880 38.85 -5.84 31.14
CA GLU A 880 38.87 -7.23 30.68
C GLU A 880 37.63 -7.55 29.84
N ALA A 881 36.46 -7.06 30.28
CA ALA A 881 35.20 -7.23 29.56
C ALA A 881 35.26 -6.55 28.18
N LEU A 882 35.69 -5.28 28.14
CA LEU A 882 35.84 -4.51 26.91
C LEU A 882 36.85 -5.15 25.94
N GLU A 883 37.95 -5.69 26.46
CA GLU A 883 38.97 -6.37 25.67
C GLU A 883 38.53 -7.71 25.06
N ILE A 884 37.59 -8.42 25.69
CA ILE A 884 36.95 -9.61 25.09
C ILE A 884 35.97 -9.18 24.00
N LEU A 885 35.12 -8.18 24.29
CA LEU A 885 34.05 -7.74 23.39
C LEU A 885 34.60 -7.10 22.11
N LYS A 886 35.64 -6.27 22.19
CA LYS A 886 36.32 -5.68 21.02
C LYS A 886 36.86 -6.73 20.03
N LYS A 887 37.29 -7.90 20.52
CA LYS A 887 37.87 -8.97 19.68
C LYS A 887 36.81 -9.74 18.87
N LYS A 888 35.53 -9.67 19.25
CA LYS A 888 34.43 -10.28 18.48
C LYS A 888 34.33 -9.71 17.07
N LYS A 889 33.85 -10.55 16.13
CA LYS A 889 33.72 -10.23 14.69
C LYS A 889 35.01 -9.64 14.06
N GLY A 890 36.18 -10.00 14.58
CA GLY A 890 37.48 -9.51 14.07
C GLY A 890 37.65 -7.99 14.20
N GLY A 891 37.39 -7.44 15.39
CA GLY A 891 37.49 -6.01 15.67
C GLY A 891 36.25 -5.18 15.33
N LYS A 892 35.21 -5.80 14.75
CA LYS A 892 34.05 -5.10 14.14
C LYS A 892 32.75 -5.24 14.93
N TYR A 893 32.78 -5.86 16.10
CA TYR A 893 31.62 -5.98 16.98
C TYR A 893 31.24 -4.62 17.59
N LEU A 894 29.95 -4.31 17.61
CA LEU A 894 29.45 -3.02 18.09
C LEU A 894 29.43 -3.00 19.62
N VAL A 895 30.13 -2.03 20.21
CA VAL A 895 30.15 -1.79 21.66
C VAL A 895 29.81 -0.33 21.90
N LEU A 896 28.73 -0.07 22.63
CA LEU A 896 28.21 1.26 22.94
C LEU A 896 28.19 1.50 24.44
N GLN A 897 28.72 2.64 24.88
CA GLN A 897 28.53 3.12 26.24
C GLN A 897 27.41 4.16 26.25
N MET A 898 26.34 3.94 27.03
CA MET A 898 25.21 4.86 27.17
C MET A 898 25.33 5.69 28.46
N ASP A 899 24.94 6.96 28.42
CA ASP A 899 24.78 7.79 29.61
C ASP A 899 23.54 7.35 30.41
N LYS A 900 23.74 6.84 31.64
CA LYS A 900 22.64 6.44 32.53
C LYS A 900 21.81 7.63 33.02
N ALA A 901 22.40 8.82 33.09
CA ALA A 901 21.72 10.06 33.48
C ALA A 901 20.87 10.68 32.35
N TYR A 902 20.97 10.19 31.12
CA TYR A 902 20.17 10.71 30.02
C TYR A 902 18.67 10.42 30.20
N THR A 903 17.88 11.47 29.96
CA THR A 903 16.42 11.44 29.86
C THR A 903 16.00 12.13 28.56
N PRO A 904 15.22 11.46 27.67
CA PRO A 904 14.74 12.05 26.42
C PRO A 904 13.73 13.17 26.65
N PRO A 905 13.43 14.00 25.64
CA PRO A 905 12.32 14.95 25.68
C PRO A 905 10.97 14.26 25.95
N PRO A 906 9.98 14.97 26.52
CA PRO A 906 8.65 14.41 26.77
C PRO A 906 7.81 14.23 25.48
N GLN A 907 8.19 14.88 24.39
CA GLN A 907 7.52 14.79 23.08
C GLN A 907 8.42 14.08 22.07
N GLU A 908 7.84 13.17 21.30
CA GLU A 908 8.46 12.48 20.16
C GLU A 908 7.77 12.84 18.84
N GLN A 909 8.50 12.69 17.74
CA GLN A 909 8.01 12.90 16.38
C GLN A 909 8.46 11.78 15.45
N ARG A 910 7.64 11.44 14.47
CA ARG A 910 7.93 10.44 13.43
C ARG A 910 7.29 10.83 12.10
N THR A 911 7.94 10.53 10.98
CA THR A 911 7.39 10.80 9.64
C THR A 911 6.92 9.50 8.99
N ILE A 912 5.65 9.47 8.56
CA ILE A 912 5.02 8.34 7.86
C ILE A 912 4.42 8.87 6.56
N TYR A 913 4.86 8.35 5.41
CA TYR A 913 4.38 8.75 4.08
C TYR A 913 4.39 10.29 3.85
N GLY A 914 5.47 10.95 4.29
CA GLY A 914 5.63 12.41 4.21
C GLY A 914 4.89 13.21 5.30
N ILE A 915 3.99 12.59 6.06
CA ILE A 915 3.24 13.24 7.15
C ILE A 915 4.01 13.08 8.46
N THR A 916 4.28 14.18 9.16
CA THR A 916 4.86 14.16 10.51
C THR A 916 3.76 13.98 11.56
N LEU A 917 3.89 12.95 12.38
CA LEU A 917 3.06 12.68 13.56
C LEU A 917 3.84 13.04 14.83
N THR A 918 3.17 13.69 15.76
CA THR A 918 3.75 14.21 17.01
C THR A 918 2.93 13.72 18.20
N GLN A 919 3.58 13.18 19.23
CA GLN A 919 2.92 12.71 20.45
C GLN A 919 3.82 12.88 21.68
N ASN A 920 3.25 12.77 22.88
CA ASN A 920 4.09 12.55 24.07
C ASN A 920 4.66 11.13 24.01
N ARG A 921 5.91 10.95 24.45
CA ARG A 921 6.51 9.61 24.56
C ARG A 921 5.80 8.78 25.63
N ASN A 922 5.89 7.45 25.55
CA ASN A 922 5.44 6.58 26.63
C ASN A 922 6.45 6.64 27.80
N ASP A 923 6.13 7.45 28.82
CA ASP A 923 6.90 7.64 30.06
C ASP A 923 6.25 6.96 31.28
N ALA A 924 5.19 6.17 31.09
CA ALA A 924 4.47 5.48 32.14
C ALA A 924 5.40 4.61 33.02
N LEU A 925 5.43 4.87 34.32
CA LEU A 925 6.24 4.12 35.28
C LEU A 925 5.53 2.81 35.67
N ILE A 926 6.25 1.70 35.56
CA ILE A 926 5.78 0.36 35.96
C ILE A 926 6.58 -0.06 37.19
N SER A 927 5.90 -0.41 38.30
CA SER A 927 6.57 -0.90 39.51
C SER A 927 5.72 -1.91 40.30
N PRO A 928 6.35 -2.81 41.07
CA PRO A 928 5.67 -3.74 41.96
C PRO A 928 4.66 -3.08 42.91
N SER A 929 4.98 -1.90 43.43
CA SER A 929 4.22 -1.22 44.50
C SER A 929 3.02 -0.41 44.01
N ASN A 930 2.98 -0.07 42.72
CA ASN A 930 2.02 0.92 42.19
C ASN A 930 1.16 0.37 41.05
N THR A 931 1.72 -0.51 40.20
CA THR A 931 1.04 -0.94 38.96
C THR A 931 0.05 -2.09 39.19
N PHE A 932 0.29 -2.96 40.18
CA PHE A 932 -0.40 -4.25 40.33
C PHE A 932 -1.36 -4.32 41.53
N ASN A 933 -1.87 -3.15 41.96
CA ASN A 933 -2.69 -3.02 43.17
C ASN A 933 -4.19 -3.30 42.95
N SER A 934 -4.70 -3.19 41.72
CA SER A 934 -6.11 -3.43 41.38
C SER A 934 -6.34 -4.92 41.09
N ILE A 935 -6.48 -5.75 42.14
CA ILE A 935 -6.83 -7.17 41.97
C ILE A 935 -8.35 -7.29 41.77
N ILE A 936 -8.76 -7.74 40.58
CA ILE A 936 -10.17 -7.89 40.19
C ILE A 936 -10.72 -9.26 40.60
N VAL A 937 -9.87 -10.29 40.50
CA VAL A 937 -10.20 -11.70 40.79
C VAL A 937 -9.01 -12.35 41.48
N PRO A 938 -9.18 -13.07 42.60
CA PRO A 938 -10.36 -13.05 43.47
C PRO A 938 -10.59 -11.65 44.07
N LYS A 939 -11.84 -11.26 44.32
CA LYS A 939 -12.15 -10.02 45.05
C LYS A 939 -11.59 -10.07 46.47
N GLU A 940 -11.22 -8.91 47.00
CA GLU A 940 -10.69 -8.75 48.36
C GLU A 940 -9.43 -9.61 48.66
N SER A 941 -8.68 -9.96 47.60
CA SER A 941 -7.42 -10.69 47.71
C SER A 941 -6.37 -9.94 48.53
N LYS A 942 -5.50 -10.71 49.19
CA LYS A 942 -4.23 -10.20 49.73
C LYS A 942 -3.35 -9.69 48.57
N PRO A 943 -2.40 -8.76 48.83
CA PRO A 943 -1.39 -8.38 47.86
C PRO A 943 -0.68 -9.60 47.26
N LEU A 944 -0.31 -9.49 45.98
CA LEU A 944 0.41 -10.55 45.27
C LEU A 944 1.74 -10.91 45.97
N PRO A 945 2.17 -12.19 45.91
CA PRO A 945 3.47 -12.59 46.42
C PRO A 945 4.60 -11.97 45.59
N GLU A 946 5.75 -11.70 46.21
CA GLU A 946 6.89 -11.02 45.56
C GLU A 946 7.29 -11.64 44.20
N PRO A 947 7.38 -12.98 44.02
CA PRO A 947 7.73 -13.56 42.73
C PRO A 947 6.73 -13.21 41.62
N ALA A 948 5.43 -13.11 41.94
CA ALA A 948 4.40 -12.73 40.99
C ALA A 948 4.46 -11.24 40.63
N LEU A 949 4.70 -10.36 41.62
CA LEU A 949 4.91 -8.93 41.38
C LEU A 949 6.15 -8.68 40.51
N ARG A 950 7.25 -9.38 40.82
CA ARG A 950 8.50 -9.37 40.05
C ARG A 950 8.28 -9.82 38.61
N ASP A 951 7.61 -10.94 38.40
CA ASP A 951 7.46 -11.53 37.06
C ASP A 951 6.40 -10.78 36.22
N LEU A 952 5.34 -10.24 36.83
CA LEU A 952 4.43 -9.29 36.16
C LEU A 952 5.13 -7.97 35.81
N THR A 953 6.04 -7.47 36.66
CA THR A 953 6.86 -6.28 36.36
C THR A 953 7.77 -6.54 35.15
N VAL A 954 8.46 -7.69 35.12
CA VAL A 954 9.30 -8.11 33.99
C VAL A 954 8.48 -8.22 32.69
N ALA A 955 7.34 -8.90 32.73
CA ALA A 955 6.46 -9.04 31.56
C ALA A 955 5.93 -7.69 31.07
N THR A 956 5.47 -6.82 31.98
CA THR A 956 4.83 -5.55 31.63
C THR A 956 5.83 -4.52 31.09
N ILE A 957 7.04 -4.44 31.66
CA ILE A 957 8.11 -3.59 31.12
C ILE A 957 8.61 -4.12 29.77
N ALA A 958 8.70 -5.45 29.58
CA ALA A 958 9.05 -6.01 28.27
C ALA A 958 8.04 -5.61 27.18
N LEU A 959 6.74 -5.62 27.49
CA LEU A 959 5.68 -5.25 26.54
C LEU A 959 5.70 -3.77 26.15
N LYS A 960 6.04 -2.87 27.07
CA LYS A 960 6.20 -1.42 26.81
C LYS A 960 7.20 -1.12 25.67
N PHE A 961 8.14 -2.02 25.42
CA PHE A 961 9.16 -1.94 24.37
C PHE A 961 9.06 -3.09 23.35
N THR A 962 7.88 -3.69 23.21
CA THR A 962 7.58 -4.76 22.22
C THR A 962 6.56 -4.25 21.20
N GLN A 963 6.81 -4.45 19.91
CA GLN A 963 5.91 -4.05 18.83
C GLN A 963 4.51 -4.68 18.99
N SER A 964 3.46 -3.86 18.90
CA SER A 964 2.08 -4.26 19.22
C SER A 964 1.31 -4.97 18.09
N ASN A 965 0.27 -5.76 18.39
CA ASN A 965 -0.13 -6.19 19.73
C ASN A 965 0.87 -7.20 20.29
N SER A 966 1.09 -7.15 21.60
CA SER A 966 2.07 -7.97 22.30
C SER A 966 1.53 -8.61 23.59
N VAL A 967 1.99 -9.83 23.88
CA VAL A 967 1.65 -10.64 25.07
C VAL A 967 2.93 -11.31 25.55
N CYS A 968 3.19 -11.30 26.86
CA CYS A 968 4.43 -11.78 27.44
C CYS A 968 4.16 -12.64 28.68
N TYR A 969 4.65 -13.88 28.64
CA TYR A 969 4.72 -14.81 29.77
C TYR A 969 6.10 -14.68 30.43
N ALA A 970 6.13 -14.62 31.76
CA ALA A 970 7.34 -14.49 32.56
C ALA A 970 7.31 -15.42 33.79
N LEU A 971 8.50 -15.87 34.20
CA LEU A 971 8.75 -16.71 35.37
C LEU A 971 10.21 -16.53 35.81
N ASN A 972 10.51 -16.64 37.11
CA ASN A 972 11.88 -16.60 37.66
C ASN A 972 12.70 -15.34 37.25
N GLY A 973 12.05 -14.18 37.20
CA GLY A 973 12.68 -12.90 36.87
C GLY A 973 12.98 -12.72 35.38
N GLN A 974 12.38 -13.51 34.49
CA GLN A 974 12.62 -13.44 33.05
C GLN A 974 11.37 -13.64 32.20
N VAL A 975 11.42 -13.10 30.98
CA VAL A 975 10.56 -13.55 29.87
C VAL A 975 10.82 -15.04 29.59
N ILE A 976 9.76 -15.81 29.41
CA ILE A 976 9.81 -17.21 28.95
C ILE A 976 9.11 -17.43 27.61
N GLY A 977 8.14 -16.57 27.24
CA GLY A 977 7.49 -16.61 25.94
C GLY A 977 6.83 -15.28 25.60
N LEU A 978 7.10 -14.74 24.41
CA LEU A 978 6.70 -13.39 24.03
C LEU A 978 6.28 -13.33 22.56
N GLY A 979 5.12 -12.70 22.33
CA GLY A 979 4.57 -12.43 21.00
C GLY A 979 4.59 -10.93 20.71
N ALA A 980 4.89 -10.59 19.45
CA ALA A 980 5.07 -9.22 18.97
C ALA A 980 4.47 -9.06 17.57
N GLY A 981 4.07 -7.84 17.22
CA GLY A 981 3.58 -7.44 15.89
C GLY A 981 2.25 -8.07 15.48
N GLN A 982 1.49 -8.64 16.42
CA GLN A 982 0.32 -9.46 16.10
C GLN A 982 -0.95 -8.63 15.93
N GLN A 983 -1.80 -9.01 14.97
CA GLN A 983 -3.05 -8.29 14.65
C GLN A 983 -4.26 -8.82 15.44
N SER A 984 -4.17 -10.00 16.04
CA SER A 984 -5.22 -10.65 16.83
C SER A 984 -4.69 -10.99 18.22
N ARG A 985 -5.40 -10.56 19.27
CA ARG A 985 -5.01 -10.80 20.68
C ARG A 985 -4.79 -12.29 20.95
N ILE A 986 -5.76 -13.14 20.61
CA ILE A 986 -5.66 -14.59 20.82
C ILE A 986 -4.54 -15.23 20.00
N HIS A 987 -4.21 -14.73 18.81
CA HIS A 987 -3.05 -15.23 18.07
C HIS A 987 -1.73 -14.84 18.75
N CYS A 988 -1.66 -13.65 19.34
CA CYS A 988 -0.53 -13.24 20.17
C CYS A 988 -0.42 -14.09 21.45
N THR A 989 -1.53 -14.32 22.15
CA THR A 989 -1.61 -15.15 23.37
C THR A 989 -1.21 -16.60 23.09
N ARG A 990 -1.59 -17.15 21.92
CA ARG A 990 -1.14 -18.46 21.43
C ARG A 990 0.36 -18.46 21.16
N LEU A 991 0.85 -17.63 20.23
CA LEU A 991 2.26 -17.57 19.85
C LEU A 991 3.20 -17.36 21.05
N ALA A 992 2.84 -16.43 21.95
CA ALA A 992 3.60 -16.19 23.17
C ALA A 992 3.59 -17.40 24.14
N GLY A 993 2.45 -18.08 24.26
CA GLY A 993 2.33 -19.31 25.06
C GLY A 993 3.06 -20.49 24.44
N ASP A 994 3.01 -20.65 23.12
CA ASP A 994 3.68 -21.72 22.39
C ASP A 994 5.22 -21.58 22.53
N LYS A 995 5.73 -20.34 22.63
CA LYS A 995 7.13 -20.07 23.02
C LYS A 995 7.42 -20.44 24.48
N ALA A 996 6.54 -20.13 25.42
CA ALA A 996 6.70 -20.51 26.83
C ALA A 996 6.69 -22.03 27.03
N ASP A 997 5.83 -22.73 26.28
CA ASP A 997 5.74 -24.19 26.25
C ASP A 997 7.02 -24.81 25.67
N ASN A 998 7.56 -24.27 24.57
CA ASN A 998 8.84 -24.69 24.00
C ASN A 998 10.02 -24.38 24.94
N TRP A 999 10.01 -23.24 25.64
CA TRP A 999 10.97 -22.93 26.70
C TRP A 999 10.92 -23.99 27.82
N TRP A 1000 9.73 -24.38 28.29
CA TRP A 1000 9.58 -25.38 29.35
C TRP A 1000 9.95 -26.79 28.90
N MET A 1001 9.67 -27.18 27.66
CA MET A 1001 10.11 -28.46 27.06
C MET A 1001 11.64 -28.60 27.01
N ARG A 1002 12.41 -27.50 27.08
CA ARG A 1002 13.88 -27.55 27.14
C ARG A 1002 14.40 -28.04 28.48
N PHE A 1003 13.61 -27.98 29.55
CA PHE A 1003 13.97 -28.47 30.88
C PHE A 1003 13.83 -29.98 31.02
N HIS A 1004 13.09 -30.64 30.14
CA HIS A 1004 12.88 -32.09 30.17
C HIS A 1004 14.22 -32.84 30.13
N GLU A 1005 14.33 -33.90 30.92
CA GLU A 1005 15.52 -34.77 31.02
C GLU A 1005 16.05 -35.27 29.66
N ARG A 1006 15.16 -35.63 28.72
CA ARG A 1006 15.54 -36.02 27.35
C ARG A 1006 16.27 -34.91 26.59
N THR A 1007 15.93 -33.64 26.85
CA THR A 1007 16.55 -32.46 26.21
C THR A 1007 17.85 -32.05 26.90
N THR A 1008 17.90 -32.13 28.24
CA THR A 1008 19.10 -31.78 29.01
C THR A 1008 20.16 -32.89 29.01
N GLY A 1009 19.77 -34.14 28.73
CA GLY A 1009 20.65 -35.31 28.67
C GLY A 1009 21.31 -35.61 27.31
N ILE A 1010 20.97 -34.85 26.25
CA ILE A 1010 21.35 -35.13 24.85
C ILE A 1010 22.86 -35.40 24.68
N LYS A 1011 23.20 -36.52 24.02
CA LYS A 1011 24.57 -36.86 23.64
C LYS A 1011 24.92 -36.18 22.31
N TRP A 1012 25.71 -35.12 22.39
CA TRP A 1012 26.11 -34.31 21.24
C TRP A 1012 27.34 -34.88 20.55
N LYS A 1013 27.26 -35.02 19.22
CA LYS A 1013 28.42 -35.42 18.41
C LYS A 1013 29.58 -34.44 18.58
N LYS A 1014 30.80 -34.98 18.66
CA LYS A 1014 32.02 -34.17 18.83
C LYS A 1014 32.18 -33.18 17.66
N GLY A 1015 32.10 -31.87 17.98
CA GLY A 1015 32.23 -30.77 17.01
C GLY A 1015 30.94 -30.01 16.67
N THR A 1016 29.76 -30.48 17.09
CA THR A 1016 28.47 -29.80 16.88
C THR A 1016 28.46 -28.41 17.54
N LYS A 1017 28.13 -27.34 16.78
CA LYS A 1017 28.25 -25.95 17.23
C LYS A 1017 27.02 -25.51 18.05
N ARG A 1018 27.17 -24.49 18.89
CA ARG A 1018 26.07 -23.93 19.72
C ARG A 1018 24.81 -23.55 18.91
N ALA A 1019 24.95 -23.08 17.67
CA ALA A 1019 23.83 -22.76 16.79
C ALA A 1019 23.06 -24.03 16.38
N ASP A 1020 23.77 -24.99 15.79
CA ASP A 1020 23.28 -26.31 15.38
C ASP A 1020 22.56 -27.01 16.55
N LYS A 1021 23.18 -27.01 17.75
CA LYS A 1021 22.57 -27.53 19.00
C LYS A 1021 21.26 -26.83 19.35
N SER A 1022 21.20 -25.50 19.22
CA SER A 1022 20.01 -24.70 19.58
C SER A 1022 18.83 -25.01 18.66
N ASN A 1023 19.08 -25.14 17.35
CA ASN A 1023 18.05 -25.50 16.38
C ASN A 1023 17.59 -26.97 16.53
N ALA A 1024 18.52 -27.90 16.76
CA ALA A 1024 18.19 -29.30 16.99
C ALA A 1024 17.37 -29.53 18.28
N ILE A 1025 17.64 -28.74 19.34
CA ILE A 1025 16.80 -28.66 20.54
C ILE A 1025 15.42 -28.09 20.22
N ASP A 1026 15.34 -26.98 19.46
CA ASP A 1026 14.06 -26.32 19.18
C ASP A 1026 13.10 -27.23 18.41
N LEU A 1027 13.57 -27.92 17.37
CA LEU A 1027 12.78 -28.93 16.63
C LEU A 1027 12.27 -30.07 17.54
N LEU A 1028 13.10 -30.51 18.50
CA LEU A 1028 12.71 -31.54 19.48
C LEU A 1028 11.63 -31.03 20.43
N CYS A 1029 11.82 -29.85 21.03
CA CYS A 1029 10.91 -29.27 22.04
C CYS A 1029 9.58 -28.77 21.45
N SER A 1030 9.61 -28.26 20.21
CA SER A 1030 8.43 -27.85 19.44
C SER A 1030 7.63 -29.03 18.89
N GLY A 1031 8.19 -30.24 18.91
CA GLY A 1031 7.51 -31.48 18.48
C GLY A 1031 7.21 -31.54 16.99
N ILE A 1032 7.95 -30.77 16.17
CA ILE A 1032 7.89 -30.79 14.71
C ILE A 1032 9.17 -31.37 14.10
N VAL A 1033 9.81 -32.32 14.80
CA VAL A 1033 10.94 -33.09 14.26
C VAL A 1033 10.49 -33.80 12.98
N PRO A 1034 11.18 -33.63 11.83
CA PRO A 1034 10.78 -34.29 10.59
C PRO A 1034 10.73 -35.83 10.74
N GLU A 1035 9.75 -36.46 10.09
CA GLU A 1035 9.59 -37.92 10.12
C GLU A 1035 10.63 -38.63 9.24
N SER A 1036 11.01 -38.02 8.11
CA SER A 1036 11.94 -38.61 7.13
C SER A 1036 12.58 -37.53 6.24
N GLY A 1037 13.40 -37.95 5.27
CA GLY A 1037 14.00 -37.06 4.27
C GLY A 1037 15.28 -36.32 4.73
N ILE A 1038 15.74 -35.39 3.89
CA ILE A 1038 17.05 -34.73 4.06
C ILE A 1038 17.13 -33.93 5.36
N GLU A 1039 16.06 -33.24 5.74
CA GLU A 1039 16.02 -32.44 6.98
C GLU A 1039 16.14 -33.34 8.22
N ARG A 1040 15.49 -34.52 8.20
CA ARG A 1040 15.65 -35.53 9.24
C ARG A 1040 17.11 -35.99 9.34
N THR A 1041 17.76 -36.32 8.23
CA THR A 1041 19.16 -36.75 8.20
C THR A 1041 20.12 -35.66 8.73
N GLU A 1042 19.91 -34.39 8.38
CA GLU A 1042 20.72 -33.28 8.90
C GLU A 1042 20.43 -32.96 10.37
N TRP A 1043 19.22 -33.21 10.88
CA TRP A 1043 18.90 -33.13 12.31
C TRP A 1043 19.61 -34.25 13.10
N GLU A 1044 19.48 -35.51 12.68
CA GLU A 1044 20.08 -36.68 13.36
C GLU A 1044 21.61 -36.61 13.46
N LYS A 1045 22.24 -36.09 12.41
CA LYS A 1045 23.70 -35.89 12.27
C LYS A 1045 24.36 -35.10 13.40
N ASN A 1046 23.59 -34.31 14.17
CA ASN A 1046 24.09 -33.52 15.31
C ASN A 1046 24.37 -34.34 16.57
N PHE A 1047 23.80 -35.54 16.65
CA PHE A 1047 23.82 -36.39 17.85
C PHE A 1047 24.82 -37.54 17.74
N GLU A 1048 25.23 -38.04 18.90
CA GLU A 1048 25.92 -39.32 19.08
C GLU A 1048 24.90 -40.43 19.34
N GLU A 1049 23.82 -40.11 20.07
CA GLU A 1049 22.63 -40.92 20.31
C GLU A 1049 21.40 -40.07 19.93
N VAL A 1050 20.63 -40.49 18.93
CA VAL A 1050 19.48 -39.70 18.43
C VAL A 1050 18.34 -39.74 19.46
N PRO A 1051 17.89 -38.60 20.02
CA PRO A 1051 16.83 -38.59 21.02
C PRO A 1051 15.47 -38.89 20.38
N THR A 1052 14.67 -39.74 21.03
CA THR A 1052 13.29 -40.04 20.58
C THR A 1052 12.42 -38.77 20.58
N PRO A 1053 11.79 -38.39 19.46
CA PRO A 1053 10.83 -37.29 19.43
C PRO A 1053 9.73 -37.48 20.48
N PHE A 1054 9.28 -36.39 21.11
CA PHE A 1054 8.23 -36.47 22.11
C PHE A 1054 6.86 -36.76 21.49
N THR A 1055 6.08 -37.66 22.10
CA THR A 1055 4.66 -37.85 21.70
C THR A 1055 3.80 -36.67 22.19
N ALA A 1056 2.58 -36.55 21.67
CA ALA A 1056 1.65 -35.50 22.12
C ALA A 1056 1.32 -35.62 23.62
N GLU A 1057 1.20 -36.85 24.10
CA GLU A 1057 0.91 -37.23 25.49
C GLU A 1057 2.10 -36.92 26.40
N GLU A 1058 3.33 -37.25 25.98
CA GLU A 1058 4.56 -36.90 26.71
C GLU A 1058 4.69 -35.38 26.87
N ARG A 1059 4.45 -34.62 25.80
CA ARG A 1059 4.48 -33.15 25.84
C ARG A 1059 3.40 -32.62 26.79
N GLN A 1060 2.15 -33.09 26.66
CA GLN A 1060 1.06 -32.64 27.53
C GLN A 1060 1.34 -32.93 29.02
N ALA A 1061 1.89 -34.11 29.33
CA ALA A 1061 2.25 -34.51 30.70
C ALA A 1061 3.49 -33.79 31.26
N TRP A 1062 4.33 -33.19 30.41
CA TRP A 1062 5.43 -32.29 30.84
C TRP A 1062 4.94 -30.84 31.01
N LEU A 1063 4.15 -30.33 30.06
CA LEU A 1063 3.58 -28.99 30.09
C LEU A 1063 2.64 -28.80 31.30
N SER A 1064 1.88 -29.83 31.70
CA SER A 1064 1.03 -29.78 32.90
C SER A 1064 1.79 -29.69 34.24
N LYS A 1065 3.13 -29.67 34.22
CA LYS A 1065 3.98 -29.44 35.41
C LYS A 1065 4.40 -27.97 35.57
N LEU A 1066 4.16 -27.13 34.57
CA LEU A 1066 4.43 -25.69 34.64
C LEU A 1066 3.36 -25.01 35.52
N SER A 1067 3.78 -24.17 36.46
CA SER A 1067 2.90 -23.37 37.33
C SER A 1067 3.60 -22.04 37.67
N GLU A 1068 2.90 -21.18 38.42
CA GLU A 1068 3.34 -19.87 38.92
C GLU A 1068 3.73 -18.85 37.83
N VAL A 1069 3.39 -19.13 36.56
CA VAL A 1069 3.72 -18.23 35.45
C VAL A 1069 2.88 -16.95 35.55
N ALA A 1070 3.55 -15.82 35.38
CA ALA A 1070 2.93 -14.52 35.23
C ALA A 1070 2.74 -14.22 33.74
N VAL A 1071 1.63 -13.59 33.35
CA VAL A 1071 1.41 -13.11 31.98
C VAL A 1071 0.92 -11.67 31.99
N SER A 1072 1.46 -10.85 31.09
CA SER A 1072 1.00 -9.49 30.83
C SER A 1072 0.54 -9.34 29.37
N SER A 1073 -0.33 -8.36 29.11
CA SER A 1073 -0.89 -8.05 27.79
C SER A 1073 -0.96 -6.54 27.56
N ASP A 1074 -0.44 -6.05 26.43
CA ASP A 1074 -0.35 -4.60 26.16
C ASP A 1074 -1.71 -3.89 26.03
N ALA A 1075 -2.80 -4.64 25.79
CA ALA A 1075 -4.19 -4.22 25.92
C ALA A 1075 -5.10 -5.35 26.41
N PHE A 1076 -6.36 -5.02 26.70
CA PHE A 1076 -7.39 -5.93 27.25
C PHE A 1076 -7.58 -7.23 26.44
N PHE A 1077 -8.13 -8.25 27.09
CA PHE A 1077 -8.56 -9.49 26.44
C PHE A 1077 -10.00 -9.34 25.89
N PRO A 1078 -10.22 -9.43 24.55
CA PRO A 1078 -11.56 -9.29 23.99
C PRO A 1078 -12.51 -10.45 24.32
N PHE A 1079 -11.96 -11.64 24.58
CA PHE A 1079 -12.71 -12.87 24.83
C PHE A 1079 -11.96 -13.83 25.78
N THR A 1080 -12.72 -14.78 26.33
CA THR A 1080 -12.27 -15.79 27.30
C THR A 1080 -11.29 -16.81 26.74
N ASP A 1081 -11.18 -16.93 25.41
CA ASP A 1081 -10.22 -17.81 24.72
C ASP A 1081 -8.76 -17.50 25.09
N ASN A 1082 -8.46 -16.24 25.45
CA ASN A 1082 -7.17 -15.82 25.98
C ASN A 1082 -6.92 -16.44 27.36
N VAL A 1083 -7.90 -16.34 28.26
CA VAL A 1083 -7.84 -16.92 29.61
C VAL A 1083 -7.64 -18.44 29.52
N PHE A 1084 -8.38 -19.12 28.63
CA PHE A 1084 -8.21 -20.55 28.37
C PHE A 1084 -6.88 -20.92 27.69
N ARG A 1085 -6.19 -20.00 27.00
CA ARG A 1085 -4.85 -20.25 26.44
C ARG A 1085 -3.74 -20.02 27.47
N VAL A 1086 -3.81 -18.96 28.27
CA VAL A 1086 -2.78 -18.69 29.29
C VAL A 1086 -2.75 -19.78 30.36
N ALA A 1087 -3.92 -20.25 30.80
CA ALA A 1087 -4.06 -21.32 31.80
C ALA A 1087 -3.38 -22.64 31.39
N ARG A 1088 -3.19 -22.90 30.09
CA ARG A 1088 -2.53 -24.13 29.59
C ARG A 1088 -1.00 -24.12 29.74
N SER A 1089 -0.41 -22.93 29.92
CA SER A 1089 1.04 -22.74 30.11
C SER A 1089 1.35 -22.32 31.56
N GLY A 1090 0.67 -22.95 32.53
CA GLY A 1090 0.96 -22.79 33.96
C GLY A 1090 0.68 -21.40 34.55
N VAL A 1091 -0.09 -20.54 33.89
CA VAL A 1091 -0.34 -19.18 34.36
C VAL A 1091 -1.18 -19.18 35.63
N LYS A 1092 -0.72 -18.40 36.62
CA LYS A 1092 -1.42 -18.11 37.87
C LYS A 1092 -1.71 -16.63 38.09
N TYR A 1093 -1.03 -15.74 37.36
CA TYR A 1093 -1.15 -14.30 37.50
C TYR A 1093 -1.30 -13.63 36.14
N ILE A 1094 -2.37 -12.88 35.93
CA ILE A 1094 -2.64 -12.07 34.74
C ILE A 1094 -2.54 -10.59 35.13
N ALA A 1095 -1.78 -9.79 34.37
CA ALA A 1095 -1.97 -8.35 34.28
C ALA A 1095 -2.48 -7.97 32.88
N ALA A 1096 -3.59 -7.23 32.81
CA ALA A 1096 -4.04 -6.66 31.55
C ALA A 1096 -4.90 -5.41 31.80
N PRO A 1097 -4.93 -4.45 30.86
CA PRO A 1097 -5.92 -3.39 30.87
C PRO A 1097 -7.36 -3.94 30.81
N THR A 1098 -8.28 -3.16 31.35
CA THR A 1098 -9.73 -3.33 31.26
C THR A 1098 -10.30 -2.47 30.11
N GLY A 1099 -11.63 -2.47 29.94
CA GLY A 1099 -12.34 -1.74 28.90
C GLY A 1099 -12.92 -2.63 27.79
N SER A 1100 -12.96 -3.95 27.98
CA SER A 1100 -13.64 -4.88 27.07
C SER A 1100 -15.13 -4.97 27.43
N GLN A 1101 -16.01 -5.01 26.43
CA GLN A 1101 -17.43 -5.33 26.66
C GLN A 1101 -17.62 -6.74 27.26
N ASN A 1102 -16.60 -7.60 27.17
CA ASN A 1102 -16.60 -8.97 27.70
C ASN A 1102 -15.71 -9.15 28.94
N ASP A 1103 -15.24 -8.07 29.58
CA ASP A 1103 -14.32 -8.15 30.74
C ASP A 1103 -14.88 -9.08 31.84
N GLN A 1104 -16.16 -8.94 32.19
CA GLN A 1104 -16.82 -9.78 33.19
C GLN A 1104 -16.79 -11.28 32.86
N ALA A 1105 -16.86 -11.66 31.57
CA ALA A 1105 -16.74 -13.05 31.16
C ALA A 1105 -15.30 -13.56 31.30
N CYS A 1106 -14.30 -12.69 31.01
CA CYS A 1106 -12.89 -12.99 31.23
C CYS A 1106 -12.59 -13.15 32.73
N PHE A 1107 -13.13 -12.28 33.59
CA PHE A 1107 -13.01 -12.37 35.05
C PHE A 1107 -13.59 -13.67 35.60
N LEU A 1108 -14.84 -14.02 35.24
CA LEU A 1108 -15.47 -15.28 35.66
C LEU A 1108 -14.69 -16.52 35.19
N SER A 1109 -14.16 -16.50 33.95
CA SER A 1109 -13.31 -17.59 33.45
C SER A 1109 -11.97 -17.68 34.21
N THR A 1110 -11.44 -16.54 34.65
CA THR A 1110 -10.19 -16.45 35.42
C THR A 1110 -10.38 -17.01 36.84
N GLU A 1111 -11.52 -16.68 37.47
CA GLU A 1111 -11.94 -17.19 38.77
C GLU A 1111 -12.13 -18.71 38.77
N GLN A 1112 -12.85 -19.24 37.76
CA GLN A 1112 -13.10 -20.67 37.58
C GLN A 1112 -11.82 -21.50 37.38
N LEU A 1113 -10.73 -20.89 36.92
CA LEU A 1113 -9.44 -21.55 36.68
C LEU A 1113 -8.45 -21.38 37.83
N GLY A 1114 -8.83 -20.66 38.90
CA GLY A 1114 -7.95 -20.40 40.05
C GLY A 1114 -6.72 -19.57 39.65
N ILE A 1115 -6.94 -18.53 38.85
CA ILE A 1115 -5.94 -17.58 38.36
C ILE A 1115 -6.29 -16.19 38.92
N THR A 1116 -5.29 -15.41 39.31
CA THR A 1116 -5.47 -14.04 39.79
C THR A 1116 -5.47 -13.06 38.61
N PHE A 1117 -6.52 -12.25 38.48
CA PHE A 1117 -6.59 -11.16 37.50
C PHE A 1117 -6.27 -9.82 38.17
N VAL A 1118 -5.27 -9.13 37.65
CA VAL A 1118 -4.89 -7.77 38.03
C VAL A 1118 -5.17 -6.82 36.87
N GLU A 1119 -5.90 -5.75 37.16
CA GLU A 1119 -6.12 -4.66 36.23
C GLU A 1119 -4.85 -3.80 36.11
N GLN A 1120 -4.39 -3.61 34.88
CA GLN A 1120 -3.31 -2.70 34.54
C GLN A 1120 -3.91 -1.45 33.87
N HIS A 1121 -4.11 -0.37 34.62
CA HIS A 1121 -4.80 0.84 34.14
C HIS A 1121 -4.16 1.55 32.93
N ILE A 1122 -3.00 1.09 32.43
CA ILE A 1122 -2.23 1.71 31.34
C ILE A 1122 -2.08 0.73 30.18
N ARG A 1123 -2.60 1.11 29.00
CA ARG A 1123 -2.42 0.40 27.73
C ARG A 1123 -1.04 0.73 27.14
N LEU A 1124 -0.28 -0.29 26.75
CA LEU A 1124 1.14 -0.18 26.39
C LEU A 1124 1.41 -0.41 24.90
N PHE A 1125 0.61 0.21 24.02
CA PHE A 1125 0.85 0.09 22.58
C PHE A 1125 2.17 0.73 22.14
N HIS A 1126 2.95 0.01 21.33
CA HIS A 1126 4.24 0.43 20.80
C HIS A 1126 4.36 0.07 19.31
N HIS A 1127 4.73 1.07 18.51
CA HIS A 1127 4.83 1.05 17.04
C HIS A 1127 5.91 2.07 16.61
#